data_AF-A0A1W9RST6-F1
#
_entry.id   AF-A0A1W9RST6-F1
#
_cell.length_a   1.000
_cell.length_b   1.000
_cell.length_c   1.000
_cell.angle_alpha   90.00
_cell.angle_beta   90.00
_cell.angle_gamma   90.00
#
_symmetry.space_group_name_H-M   'P 1'
#
loop_
_entity.id
_entity.type
_entity.pdbx_description
1 polymer ?
#
loop_
_entity_poly.entity_id
_entity_poly.type
_entity_poly.pdbx_seq_one_letter_code
_entity_poly.pdbx_strand_id
1 'polypeptide(L)'
;MKDRLNFSDNALVVLKKRYLKKNERGEVIETPYQMVVRVVSAVSKVEKNYGASSKEMEEIKEKFFKMIAELKFMPNSPTLMNAGEKEGQLSACFVVPIEDSMESIFDAVRATALIHKTGGGTGFSFSKLRSKNSIVKSTGSIASGPVSFMRVFDCATQAVKQGGRRRGANMGILRVDHPDILEFIRSKEKEGELSNFNISVAVTDEFVEKVLKEESYNLIDPHIMQVKGRLNAKEVFDLIATCAWKNGEPGLVFIDRINQTNPCPHLGEIESTNPCVNADTYIMTEEGPKKVYELLGKKFTAIVDGKKYQSTEQGFFYTGFKPIYKLKTKEGYEVKLTLEHPLLKVVKKSKNKIFTKWIQVRFLNKKDKILLNDHYILENWKGDLGYKEGYLIGLLIGDGTLKKDKAIISVWDNEGSDSIKEEVLKIAHTLPHRKDFKGWYKIKERGENRLALSYVKNVCLELDLKGGYKKITDKIEKCSSEFYKGFLKGLFDADGCITGNHKKGISIRLAQSDLDLLKGVQRMLLRLGIFSKIYSYRKKEGKKKLPNGKGGFKEYNVEAFHELAISKENIFRFYKKVGFGDQKKNLTLESFLNNYKRRLNKEFFIATVEEIVFEGMEEVYDVQIPGINIFDGNGFKLHNCGEQPLLPYESCNLGSINLAKMVKKVGSKFEVDWDSLGEVTKLAIRFLDNVIDANKFPLPQIRENTLRTRKIGLGIMGWATMLSFLGTPYDSSQALELGKKLMGFIYNKAIEESVNLAKVRGEFPAWRGSVWEKRGIKLRNATLTTIAPTGSISIIAGPTSTGIEPFYALCYFRNVLEGERLLEAEPSFEYVAKERGFYSPKLMERIANGESIQTMKEIPADVKRIFKTALEIEASWHIKMQATFQEWTDNAVSKTINFPNSAKMEDVKEAYMLAYKLGCKGITVYRDGSRTHQVLTREKKRPVKEEKKEIPVYQPKPRPEVIIGTTTKITTGCGNLYVTVNQDKQGNFFEVFTQMGKAGGCAASQLEAIGRLISLALRAGVDIKVIVEQLKGIRCPSPSWVNGKKIFSCADAIARILEKRIKDQKELIENSSFPQGCLSEVKGKEIVGNKETVVYEEKEGFSHKNIVGVCPECGSALIHQEGCLVCNTCGYSKC
;
A
#
# COMPACT_ATOMS: atom_id res chain seq x y z
N MET A 1 -34.60 27.95 19.86
CA MET A 1 -34.78 26.78 18.95
C MET A 1 -33.78 26.71 17.78
N LYS A 2 -32.96 27.73 17.46
CA LYS A 2 -32.18 27.73 16.20
C LYS A 2 -30.99 26.74 16.11
N ASP A 3 -30.54 26.13 17.22
CA ASP A 3 -29.26 25.39 17.27
C ASP A 3 -29.34 23.86 17.32
N ARG A 4 -30.53 23.25 17.21
CA ARG A 4 -30.68 21.77 17.13
C ARG A 4 -31.43 21.34 15.87
N LEU A 5 -30.66 20.97 14.84
CA LEU A 5 -31.12 20.06 13.78
C LEU A 5 -31.18 18.63 14.33
N ASN A 6 -32.05 17.78 13.77
CA ASN A 6 -32.34 16.42 14.25
C ASN A 6 -31.23 15.36 13.97
N PHE A 7 -29.97 15.76 13.97
CA PHE A 7 -28.82 14.86 13.86
C PHE A 7 -28.63 14.05 15.15
N SER A 8 -28.41 12.73 15.02
CA SER A 8 -28.01 11.88 16.14
C SER A 8 -26.57 12.16 16.59
N ASP A 9 -26.20 11.76 17.80
CA ASP A 9 -24.83 11.98 18.31
C ASP A 9 -23.76 11.31 17.43
N ASN A 10 -24.06 10.16 16.84
CA ASN A 10 -23.21 9.50 15.85
C ASN A 10 -23.05 10.33 14.56
N ALA A 11 -24.13 10.95 14.08
CA ALA A 11 -24.04 11.92 12.97
C ALA A 11 -23.18 13.11 13.36
N LEU A 12 -23.37 13.70 14.55
CA LEU A 12 -22.59 14.84 15.05
C LEU A 12 -21.09 14.53 15.16
N VAL A 13 -20.70 13.32 15.61
CA VAL A 13 -19.30 12.86 15.64
C VAL A 13 -18.72 12.74 14.24
N VAL A 14 -19.47 12.18 13.28
CA VAL A 14 -19.05 12.07 11.87
C VAL A 14 -18.88 13.45 11.23
N LEU A 15 -19.84 14.37 11.46
CA LEU A 15 -19.83 15.74 10.97
C LEU A 15 -18.60 16.52 11.49
N LYS A 16 -18.39 16.58 12.81
CA LYS A 16 -17.21 17.22 13.45
C LYS A 16 -15.88 16.66 12.94
N LYS A 17 -15.84 15.36 12.60
CA LYS A 17 -14.61 14.72 12.12
C LYS A 17 -14.27 15.09 10.68
N ARG A 18 -15.24 15.11 9.76
CA ARG A 18 -15.01 15.11 8.31
C ARG A 18 -15.64 16.25 7.49
N TYR A 19 -16.71 16.89 7.98
CA TYR A 19 -17.59 17.73 7.15
C TYR A 19 -17.65 19.20 7.57
N LEU A 20 -17.69 19.46 8.89
CA LEU A 20 -17.73 20.82 9.42
C LEU A 20 -16.39 21.52 9.17
N LYS A 21 -16.43 22.80 8.75
CA LYS A 21 -15.22 23.61 8.55
C LYS A 21 -14.36 23.67 9.82
N LYS A 22 -13.06 23.81 9.57
CA LYS A 22 -12.02 23.97 10.58
C LYS A 22 -11.19 25.19 10.26
N ASN A 23 -10.70 25.87 11.30
CA ASN A 23 -9.70 26.91 11.14
C ASN A 23 -8.31 26.29 10.86
N GLU A 24 -7.29 27.14 10.72
CA GLU A 24 -5.91 26.74 10.45
C GLU A 24 -5.29 25.89 11.58
N ARG A 25 -5.83 25.98 12.80
CA ARG A 25 -5.46 25.16 13.97
C ARG A 25 -6.14 23.78 13.99
N GLY A 26 -7.08 23.54 13.07
CA GLY A 26 -7.85 22.30 12.99
C GLY A 26 -9.09 22.25 13.91
N GLU A 27 -9.40 23.33 14.61
CA GLU A 27 -10.54 23.47 15.51
C GLU A 27 -11.83 23.66 14.70
N VAL A 28 -12.94 23.01 15.10
CA VAL A 28 -14.22 23.10 14.38
C VAL A 28 -14.87 24.45 14.62
N ILE A 29 -15.08 25.22 13.54
CA ILE A 29 -15.64 26.59 13.58
C ILE A 29 -17.03 26.71 12.93
N GLU A 30 -17.61 25.58 12.53
CA GLU A 30 -18.91 25.53 11.83
C GLU A 30 -19.84 24.55 12.56
N THR A 31 -21.06 25.00 12.88
CA THR A 31 -22.12 24.13 13.42
C THR A 31 -22.81 23.32 12.32
N PRO A 32 -23.50 22.21 12.63
CA PRO A 32 -24.29 21.47 11.64
C PRO A 32 -25.33 22.35 10.93
N TYR A 33 -25.91 23.33 11.63
CA TYR A 33 -26.81 24.32 11.02
C TYR A 33 -26.07 25.19 9.99
N GLN A 34 -24.93 25.78 10.36
CA GLN A 34 -24.11 26.60 9.45
C GLN A 34 -23.61 25.81 8.25
N MET A 35 -23.26 24.52 8.42
CA MET A 35 -22.90 23.61 7.33
C MET A 35 -24.04 23.44 6.32
N VAL A 36 -25.27 23.16 6.78
CA VAL A 36 -26.43 23.03 5.88
C VAL A 36 -26.71 24.37 5.19
N VAL A 37 -26.72 25.49 5.93
CA VAL A 37 -26.90 26.85 5.37
C VAL A 37 -25.86 27.15 4.29
N ARG A 38 -24.57 26.83 4.52
CA ARG A 38 -23.50 26.97 3.51
C ARG A 38 -23.81 26.16 2.25
N VAL A 39 -24.13 24.88 2.40
CA VAL A 39 -24.39 23.97 1.28
C VAL A 39 -25.55 24.49 0.43
N VAL A 40 -26.69 24.80 1.05
CA VAL A 40 -27.88 25.25 0.29
C VAL A 40 -27.70 26.65 -0.29
N SER A 41 -26.96 27.55 0.37
CA SER A 41 -26.67 28.90 -0.16
C SER A 41 -25.73 28.87 -1.36
N ALA A 42 -24.78 27.93 -1.40
CA ALA A 42 -23.92 27.74 -2.56
C ALA A 42 -24.67 27.14 -3.75
N VAL A 43 -25.62 26.23 -3.49
CA VAL A 43 -26.40 25.51 -4.52
C VAL A 43 -27.63 26.30 -5.00
N SER A 44 -28.26 27.16 -4.19
CA SER A 44 -29.37 28.01 -4.64
C SER A 44 -28.90 29.21 -5.47
N LYS A 45 -27.69 29.72 -5.23
CA LYS A 45 -27.17 30.92 -5.90
C LYS A 45 -27.05 30.80 -7.42
N VAL A 46 -26.99 29.58 -7.97
CA VAL A 46 -26.91 29.35 -9.43
C VAL A 46 -28.23 29.62 -10.15
N GLU A 47 -29.37 29.67 -9.44
CA GLU A 47 -30.68 30.00 -10.03
C GLU A 47 -30.67 31.38 -10.69
N LYS A 48 -29.84 32.32 -10.21
CA LYS A 48 -29.63 33.63 -10.86
C LYS A 48 -29.16 33.52 -12.32
N ASN A 49 -28.40 32.47 -12.65
CA ASN A 49 -27.94 32.22 -14.02
C ASN A 49 -29.09 31.91 -14.99
N TYR A 50 -30.27 31.59 -14.45
CA TYR A 50 -31.50 31.26 -15.17
C TYR A 50 -32.62 32.28 -14.90
N GLY A 51 -32.26 33.51 -14.52
CA GLY A 51 -33.19 34.64 -14.38
C GLY A 51 -33.93 34.74 -13.05
N ALA A 52 -33.73 33.82 -12.09
CA ALA A 52 -34.45 33.84 -10.83
C ALA A 52 -34.17 35.10 -9.99
N SER A 53 -35.23 35.70 -9.46
CA SER A 53 -35.17 36.85 -8.57
C SER A 53 -34.57 36.51 -7.20
N SER A 54 -34.19 37.54 -6.44
CA SER A 54 -33.72 37.39 -5.06
C SER A 54 -34.74 36.69 -4.14
N LYS A 55 -36.04 36.83 -4.42
CA LYS A 55 -37.12 36.16 -3.67
C LYS A 55 -37.16 34.67 -3.98
N GLU A 56 -37.22 34.31 -5.26
CA GLU A 56 -37.26 32.90 -5.70
C GLU A 56 -35.99 32.14 -5.27
N MET A 57 -34.82 32.78 -5.33
CA MET A 57 -33.57 32.21 -4.81
C MET A 57 -33.64 31.87 -3.32
N GLU A 58 -34.27 32.72 -2.51
CA GLU A 58 -34.43 32.48 -1.07
C GLU A 58 -35.50 31.41 -0.80
N GLU A 59 -36.62 31.40 -1.53
CA GLU A 59 -37.63 30.34 -1.45
C GLU A 59 -37.07 28.95 -1.82
N ILE A 60 -36.22 28.88 -2.86
CA ILE A 60 -35.53 27.64 -3.25
C ILE A 60 -34.48 27.23 -2.20
N LYS A 61 -33.75 28.20 -1.66
CA LYS A 61 -32.79 28.01 -0.55
C LYS A 61 -33.47 27.46 0.70
N GLU A 62 -34.65 27.96 1.05
CA GLU A 62 -35.46 27.46 2.17
C GLU A 62 -35.98 26.05 1.91
N LYS A 63 -36.52 25.78 0.71
CA LYS A 63 -36.97 24.43 0.31
C LYS A 63 -35.82 23.41 0.38
N PHE A 64 -34.63 23.75 -0.10
CA PHE A 64 -33.43 22.93 0.05
C PHE A 64 -32.96 22.80 1.51
N PHE A 65 -33.02 23.88 2.29
CA PHE A 65 -32.68 23.85 3.72
C PHE A 65 -33.57 22.87 4.47
N LYS A 66 -34.90 23.00 4.33
CA LYS A 66 -35.90 22.14 4.95
C LYS A 66 -35.69 20.67 4.56
N MET A 67 -35.49 20.39 3.28
CA MET A 67 -35.29 19.03 2.77
C MET A 67 -34.07 18.32 3.38
N ILE A 68 -32.96 19.04 3.62
CA ILE A 68 -31.76 18.48 4.27
C ILE A 68 -31.90 18.49 5.81
N ALA A 69 -32.49 19.53 6.39
CA ALA A 69 -32.72 19.68 7.83
C ALA A 69 -33.67 18.62 8.42
N GLU A 70 -34.71 18.24 7.66
CA GLU A 70 -35.64 17.13 7.99
C GLU A 70 -35.03 15.74 7.73
N LEU A 71 -33.78 15.68 7.25
CA LEU A 71 -33.05 14.45 6.87
C LEU A 71 -33.75 13.63 5.77
N LYS A 72 -34.62 14.27 4.97
CA LYS A 72 -35.37 13.68 3.86
C LYS A 72 -34.50 13.40 2.63
N PHE A 73 -33.46 14.19 2.44
CA PHE A 73 -32.43 14.01 1.40
C PHE A 73 -31.04 14.31 1.97
N MET A 74 -30.02 13.61 1.48
CA MET A 74 -28.62 13.93 1.77
C MET A 74 -27.78 13.86 0.48
N PRO A 75 -27.06 14.93 0.09
CA PRO A 75 -26.15 14.89 -1.04
C PRO A 75 -24.84 14.16 -0.68
N ASN A 76 -24.08 13.78 -1.70
CA ASN A 76 -22.79 13.09 -1.57
C ASN A 76 -21.76 13.85 -0.72
N SER A 77 -20.80 13.11 -0.15
CA SER A 77 -19.85 13.67 0.81
C SER A 77 -19.03 14.88 0.29
N PRO A 78 -18.46 14.88 -0.94
CA PRO A 78 -17.86 16.07 -1.52
C PRO A 78 -18.77 17.31 -1.56
N THR A 79 -20.07 17.19 -1.87
CA THR A 79 -20.99 18.34 -1.83
C THR A 79 -21.10 18.93 -0.43
N LEU A 80 -21.32 18.10 0.61
CA LEU A 80 -21.37 18.56 2.01
C LEU A 80 -20.05 19.21 2.46
N MET A 81 -18.92 18.60 2.08
CA MET A 81 -17.58 19.08 2.42
C MET A 81 -17.23 20.41 1.72
N ASN A 82 -17.51 20.53 0.42
CA ASN A 82 -16.84 21.50 -0.45
C ASN A 82 -17.77 22.61 -1.01
N ALA A 83 -19.10 22.49 -0.89
CA ALA A 83 -20.01 23.55 -1.31
C ALA A 83 -19.70 24.86 -0.55
N GLY A 84 -19.51 25.96 -1.28
CA GLY A 84 -19.11 27.25 -0.71
C GLY A 84 -17.63 27.39 -0.32
N GLU A 85 -16.76 26.43 -0.65
CA GLU A 85 -15.32 26.49 -0.36
C GLU A 85 -14.49 27.01 -1.56
N LYS A 86 -13.20 27.31 -1.32
CA LYS A 86 -12.26 27.77 -2.35
C LYS A 86 -12.12 26.77 -3.51
N GLU A 87 -11.82 25.51 -3.21
CA GLU A 87 -11.65 24.45 -4.20
C GLU A 87 -12.99 23.97 -4.81
N GLY A 88 -14.10 24.06 -4.06
CA GLY A 88 -15.49 24.02 -4.56
C GLY A 88 -15.95 22.83 -5.42
N GLN A 89 -15.25 21.69 -5.42
CA GLN A 89 -15.56 20.53 -6.25
C GLN A 89 -16.59 19.61 -5.57
N LEU A 90 -17.68 19.27 -6.27
CA LEU A 90 -18.90 18.69 -5.67
C LEU A 90 -19.25 17.26 -6.16
N SER A 91 -18.87 16.84 -7.37
CA SER A 91 -19.04 15.45 -7.86
C SER A 91 -18.42 14.38 -6.93
N ALA A 92 -18.98 13.16 -6.91
CA ALA A 92 -18.42 12.03 -6.15
C ALA A 92 -17.53 11.12 -6.99
N CYS A 93 -17.93 10.88 -8.25
CA CYS A 93 -17.38 9.90 -9.16
C CYS A 93 -17.03 10.56 -10.50
N PHE A 94 -16.03 10.01 -11.17
CA PHE A 94 -15.45 10.50 -12.41
C PHE A 94 -14.99 9.31 -13.26
N VAL A 95 -14.93 9.47 -14.58
CA VAL A 95 -14.24 8.53 -15.47
C VAL A 95 -13.25 9.29 -16.34
N VAL A 96 -12.13 8.65 -16.69
CA VAL A 96 -11.05 9.26 -17.48
C VAL A 96 -10.57 8.21 -18.49
N PRO A 97 -10.61 8.50 -19.81
CA PRO A 97 -10.25 7.54 -20.85
C PRO A 97 -8.74 7.27 -20.87
N ILE A 98 -8.38 6.15 -21.48
CA ILE A 98 -6.99 5.79 -21.75
C ILE A 98 -6.89 5.27 -23.18
N GLU A 99 -6.28 6.07 -24.05
CA GLU A 99 -5.94 5.66 -25.41
C GLU A 99 -4.56 4.98 -25.43
N ASP A 100 -4.27 4.24 -26.52
CA ASP A 100 -3.05 3.43 -26.70
C ASP A 100 -1.79 4.25 -27.02
N SER A 101 -1.51 5.28 -26.21
CA SER A 101 -0.34 6.15 -26.29
C SER A 101 0.20 6.54 -24.91
N MET A 102 1.51 6.74 -24.81
CA MET A 102 2.18 7.13 -23.55
C MET A 102 1.67 8.49 -23.06
N GLU A 103 1.38 9.39 -23.99
CA GLU A 103 0.83 10.71 -23.76
C GLU A 103 -0.54 10.59 -23.08
N SER A 104 -1.47 9.81 -23.65
CA SER A 104 -2.80 9.61 -23.05
C SER A 104 -2.72 8.97 -21.68
N ILE A 105 -1.89 7.93 -21.52
CA ILE A 105 -1.64 7.25 -20.24
C ILE A 105 -1.18 8.24 -19.17
N PHE A 106 -0.19 9.09 -19.45
CA PHE A 106 0.36 10.02 -18.46
C PHE A 106 -0.46 11.31 -18.26
N ASP A 107 -1.23 11.78 -19.25
CA ASP A 107 -2.17 12.88 -19.04
C ASP A 107 -3.39 12.43 -18.21
N ALA A 108 -3.84 11.19 -18.38
CA ALA A 108 -4.91 10.64 -17.57
C ALA A 108 -4.42 10.26 -16.14
N VAL A 109 -3.16 9.86 -15.94
CA VAL A 109 -2.47 9.89 -14.63
C VAL A 109 -2.55 11.31 -14.02
N ARG A 110 -2.20 12.35 -14.77
CA ARG A 110 -2.31 13.74 -14.30
C ARG A 110 -3.75 14.16 -13.98
N ALA A 111 -4.74 13.72 -14.75
CA ALA A 111 -6.17 13.95 -14.48
C ALA A 111 -6.61 13.33 -13.15
N THR A 112 -6.23 12.07 -12.95
CA THR A 112 -6.42 11.30 -11.71
C THR A 112 -5.91 12.10 -10.49
N ALA A 113 -4.71 12.69 -10.62
CA ALA A 113 -4.11 13.50 -9.56
C ALA A 113 -4.88 14.80 -9.25
N LEU A 114 -5.54 15.43 -10.20
CA LEU A 114 -6.32 16.65 -9.95
C LEU A 114 -7.68 16.33 -9.34
N ILE A 115 -8.31 15.22 -9.73
CA ILE A 115 -9.62 14.76 -9.22
C ILE A 115 -9.55 14.32 -7.75
N HIS A 116 -8.49 13.62 -7.37
CA HIS A 116 -8.37 13.07 -6.01
C HIS A 116 -7.94 14.11 -4.97
N LYS A 117 -7.30 15.20 -5.39
CA LYS A 117 -6.96 16.35 -4.53
C LYS A 117 -8.20 16.88 -3.80
N THR A 118 -9.33 16.95 -4.51
CA THR A 118 -10.58 17.53 -4.00
C THR A 118 -11.54 16.52 -3.38
N GLY A 119 -11.28 15.22 -3.55
CA GLY A 119 -12.05 14.13 -2.94
C GLY A 119 -13.01 13.38 -3.87
N GLY A 120 -12.81 13.41 -5.19
CA GLY A 120 -13.47 12.48 -6.10
C GLY A 120 -13.00 11.03 -5.94
N GLY A 121 -13.66 10.11 -6.64
CA GLY A 121 -13.14 8.82 -7.09
C GLY A 121 -13.19 8.76 -8.63
N THR A 122 -12.37 7.93 -9.26
CA THR A 122 -12.17 7.89 -10.72
C THR A 122 -12.48 6.51 -11.31
N GLY A 123 -12.41 6.36 -12.63
CA GLY A 123 -12.71 5.10 -13.30
C GLY A 123 -12.09 5.07 -14.68
N PHE A 124 -11.62 3.89 -15.06
CA PHE A 124 -10.81 3.69 -16.25
C PHE A 124 -11.12 2.33 -16.91
N SER A 125 -11.27 2.33 -18.23
CA SER A 125 -11.19 1.16 -19.09
C SER A 125 -9.77 1.05 -19.66
N PHE A 126 -9.20 -0.13 -19.59
CA PHE A 126 -7.87 -0.42 -20.16
C PHE A 126 -7.99 -1.20 -21.47
N SER A 127 -9.21 -1.50 -21.92
CA SER A 127 -9.52 -2.40 -23.04
C SER A 127 -8.98 -1.94 -24.40
N LYS A 128 -8.62 -0.65 -24.52
CA LYS A 128 -8.02 -0.05 -25.73
C LYS A 128 -6.52 -0.28 -25.84
N LEU A 129 -5.82 -0.53 -24.72
CA LEU A 129 -4.37 -0.61 -24.72
C LEU A 129 -3.92 -1.93 -25.37
N ARG A 130 -2.94 -1.86 -26.26
CA ARG A 130 -2.48 -3.04 -27.00
C ARG A 130 -2.01 -4.13 -26.03
N SER A 131 -2.36 -5.37 -26.35
CA SER A 131 -2.00 -6.52 -25.52
C SER A 131 -0.49 -6.73 -25.41
N LYS A 132 -0.10 -7.42 -24.36
CA LYS A 132 1.29 -7.69 -23.98
C LYS A 132 2.08 -8.34 -25.14
N ASN A 133 3.36 -7.98 -25.25
CA ASN A 133 4.28 -8.37 -26.31
C ASN A 133 3.96 -7.85 -27.73
N SER A 134 2.88 -7.08 -27.95
CA SER A 134 2.64 -6.43 -29.25
C SER A 134 3.74 -5.42 -29.60
N ILE A 135 4.09 -5.29 -30.88
CA ILE A 135 5.24 -4.49 -31.34
C ILE A 135 4.95 -2.98 -31.25
N VAL A 136 5.92 -2.22 -30.75
CA VAL A 136 5.93 -0.75 -30.68
C VAL A 136 6.79 -0.22 -31.84
N LYS A 137 6.14 0.10 -32.96
CA LYS A 137 6.79 0.47 -34.24
C LYS A 137 7.80 1.63 -34.11
N SER A 138 7.58 2.59 -33.21
CA SER A 138 8.44 3.76 -33.01
C SER A 138 9.75 3.47 -32.25
N THR A 139 9.87 2.34 -31.56
CA THR A 139 11.03 2.00 -30.72
C THR A 139 11.60 0.60 -30.98
N GLY A 140 11.02 -0.16 -31.90
CA GLY A 140 11.38 -1.57 -32.17
C GLY A 140 11.17 -2.51 -30.97
N SER A 141 10.50 -2.04 -29.92
CA SER A 141 10.38 -2.74 -28.63
C SER A 141 9.01 -3.42 -28.49
N ILE A 142 8.85 -4.24 -27.44
CA ILE A 142 7.59 -4.91 -27.09
C ILE A 142 6.76 -4.09 -26.09
N ALA A 143 5.44 -4.17 -26.23
CA ALA A 143 4.48 -3.50 -25.36
C ALA A 143 4.17 -4.28 -24.08
N SER A 144 3.91 -3.55 -23.00
CA SER A 144 3.77 -4.12 -21.66
C SER A 144 2.35 -4.61 -21.32
N GLY A 145 1.34 -4.29 -22.13
CA GLY A 145 -0.07 -4.68 -21.94
C GLY A 145 -0.87 -3.73 -21.02
N PRO A 146 -2.23 -3.75 -21.08
CA PRO A 146 -3.11 -2.93 -20.24
C PRO A 146 -2.87 -3.08 -18.75
N VAL A 147 -2.59 -4.32 -18.32
CA VAL A 147 -2.18 -4.63 -16.95
C VAL A 147 -0.94 -3.78 -16.62
N SER A 148 0.15 -3.81 -17.40
CA SER A 148 1.30 -2.95 -17.11
C SER A 148 1.03 -1.42 -17.09
N PHE A 149 -0.12 -0.92 -17.53
CA PHE A 149 -0.52 0.49 -17.39
C PHE A 149 -1.59 0.74 -16.33
N MET A 150 -2.41 -0.24 -15.95
CA MET A 150 -3.05 -0.27 -14.62
C MET A 150 -1.97 -0.18 -13.53
N ARG A 151 -0.81 -0.81 -13.78
CA ARG A 151 0.51 -0.61 -13.12
C ARG A 151 1.23 0.72 -13.49
N VAL A 152 0.49 1.77 -13.87
CA VAL A 152 0.98 3.17 -14.03
C VAL A 152 0.00 4.19 -13.46
N PHE A 153 -1.31 3.96 -13.64
CA PHE A 153 -2.34 4.96 -13.39
C PHE A 153 -2.44 5.48 -11.97
N ASP A 154 -2.69 4.55 -11.06
CA ASP A 154 -3.13 4.90 -9.73
C ASP A 154 -1.91 5.42 -8.90
N CYS A 155 -0.69 5.37 -9.48
CA CYS A 155 0.45 6.15 -9.01
C CYS A 155 0.26 7.67 -9.06
N ALA A 156 -0.71 8.16 -9.79
CA ALA A 156 -1.26 9.47 -9.51
C ALA A 156 -1.92 9.50 -8.12
N THR A 157 -2.96 8.68 -7.97
CA THR A 157 -4.02 8.76 -6.95
C THR A 157 -3.56 8.98 -5.51
N GLN A 158 -2.40 8.44 -5.13
CA GLN A 158 -1.91 8.54 -3.76
C GLN A 158 -0.67 9.44 -3.53
N ALA A 159 -0.18 10.16 -4.53
CA ALA A 159 0.73 11.29 -4.29
C ALA A 159 -0.04 12.50 -3.71
N VAL A 160 -1.36 12.42 -3.78
CA VAL A 160 -2.26 13.56 -4.07
C VAL A 160 -3.06 14.04 -2.85
N LYS A 161 -2.71 13.57 -1.65
CA LYS A 161 -3.56 13.62 -0.44
C LYS A 161 -3.64 14.99 0.25
N GLN A 162 -3.24 16.05 -0.42
CA GLN A 162 -3.24 17.42 0.07
C GLN A 162 -4.66 17.98 0.08
N GLY A 163 -5.40 17.66 1.14
CA GLY A 163 -6.80 18.12 1.34
C GLY A 163 -7.49 17.55 2.58
N GLY A 164 -6.97 16.47 3.18
CA GLY A 164 -7.37 15.99 4.52
C GLY A 164 -8.76 15.34 4.66
N ARG A 165 -9.71 15.59 3.75
CA ARG A 165 -11.13 15.19 3.91
C ARG A 165 -11.49 13.78 3.36
N ARG A 166 -10.86 13.29 2.26
CA ARG A 166 -11.07 11.94 1.68
C ARG A 166 -9.74 11.30 1.19
N ARG A 167 -9.81 10.08 0.66
CA ARG A 167 -8.80 9.37 -0.16
C ARG A 167 -9.32 9.29 -1.60
N GLY A 168 -8.42 9.46 -2.58
CA GLY A 168 -8.70 9.17 -3.99
C GLY A 168 -8.61 7.68 -4.31
N ALA A 169 -9.46 7.20 -5.22
CA ALA A 169 -9.53 5.80 -5.59
C ALA A 169 -10.35 5.53 -6.87
N ASN A 170 -10.11 4.39 -7.55
CA ASN A 170 -10.63 4.00 -8.87
C ASN A 170 -11.08 2.50 -8.98
N MET A 171 -11.85 2.14 -10.03
CA MET A 171 -12.03 0.75 -10.57
C MET A 171 -11.34 0.66 -11.95
N GLY A 172 -11.05 -0.54 -12.40
CA GLY A 172 -10.42 -0.82 -13.67
C GLY A 172 -11.24 -1.88 -14.38
N ILE A 173 -11.58 -1.63 -15.64
CA ILE A 173 -12.38 -2.56 -16.43
C ILE A 173 -11.58 -2.98 -17.66
N LEU A 174 -11.64 -4.27 -17.95
CA LEU A 174 -11.18 -4.87 -19.19
C LEU A 174 -12.33 -5.70 -19.77
N ARG A 175 -12.57 -5.57 -21.07
CA ARG A 175 -13.54 -6.41 -21.79
C ARG A 175 -13.08 -7.87 -21.81
N VAL A 176 -14.05 -8.78 -21.78
CA VAL A 176 -13.81 -10.22 -21.78
C VAL A 176 -13.12 -10.73 -23.06
N ASP A 177 -13.24 -10.00 -24.16
CA ASP A 177 -12.62 -10.29 -25.47
C ASP A 177 -11.16 -9.80 -25.60
N HIS A 178 -10.59 -9.10 -24.62
CA HIS A 178 -9.21 -8.63 -24.69
C HIS A 178 -8.20 -9.80 -24.55
N PRO A 179 -7.08 -9.88 -25.31
CA PRO A 179 -6.19 -11.04 -25.28
C PRO A 179 -5.56 -11.32 -23.90
N ASP A 180 -5.33 -10.26 -23.13
CA ASP A 180 -4.82 -10.35 -21.75
C ASP A 180 -5.95 -10.53 -20.71
N ILE A 181 -7.17 -10.93 -21.10
CA ILE A 181 -8.31 -11.14 -20.18
C ILE A 181 -8.00 -12.16 -19.08
N LEU A 182 -7.28 -13.24 -19.40
CA LEU A 182 -6.85 -14.21 -18.40
C LEU A 182 -5.81 -13.61 -17.45
N GLU A 183 -4.92 -12.75 -17.94
CA GLU A 183 -4.03 -11.98 -17.07
C GLU A 183 -4.84 -11.00 -16.21
N PHE A 184 -5.92 -10.39 -16.71
CA PHE A 184 -6.78 -9.48 -15.95
C PHE A 184 -7.64 -10.17 -14.87
N ILE A 185 -8.43 -11.19 -15.21
CA ILE A 185 -9.21 -11.96 -14.23
C ILE A 185 -8.29 -12.50 -13.13
N ARG A 186 -7.12 -13.04 -13.52
CA ARG A 186 -6.16 -13.64 -12.59
C ARG A 186 -5.18 -12.70 -11.95
N SER A 187 -5.02 -11.49 -12.49
CA SER A 187 -4.34 -10.42 -11.77
C SER A 187 -5.11 -10.16 -10.48
N LYS A 188 -6.46 -10.19 -10.54
CA LYS A 188 -7.28 -10.23 -9.33
C LYS A 188 -7.38 -11.60 -8.64
N GLU A 189 -6.80 -12.70 -9.14
CA GLU A 189 -6.92 -14.04 -8.52
C GLU A 189 -5.69 -14.53 -7.74
N LYS A 190 -4.72 -13.66 -7.44
CA LYS A 190 -4.43 -13.50 -6.01
C LYS A 190 -5.32 -12.24 -5.59
N GLU A 191 -5.84 -11.95 -4.33
CA GLU A 191 -6.43 -10.84 -3.42
C GLU A 191 -5.51 -9.90 -2.47
N GLY A 192 -5.05 -8.66 -2.81
CA GLY A 192 -3.66 -8.21 -2.49
C GLY A 192 -2.59 -7.65 -3.51
N GLU A 193 -2.50 -7.95 -4.82
CA GLU A 193 -2.07 -7.16 -5.98
C GLU A 193 -3.00 -5.98 -6.03
N LEU A 194 -2.94 -5.17 -7.09
CA LEU A 194 -3.19 -3.74 -7.10
C LEU A 194 -4.29 -3.15 -6.17
N SER A 195 -4.38 -1.83 -5.96
CA SER A 195 -5.37 -1.31 -5.04
C SER A 195 -6.14 0.02 -5.20
N ASN A 196 -6.10 0.93 -6.17
CA ASN A 196 -7.38 1.57 -6.57
C ASN A 196 -7.87 1.26 -7.98
N PHE A 197 -8.23 -0.01 -8.21
CA PHE A 197 -9.10 -0.52 -9.23
C PHE A 197 -9.98 -1.69 -8.72
N ASN A 198 -11.15 -1.58 -8.05
CA ASN A 198 -12.04 -2.79 -8.08
C ASN A 198 -12.07 -3.28 -9.54
N ILE A 199 -12.01 -4.58 -9.81
CA ILE A 199 -12.11 -5.00 -11.22
C ILE A 199 -13.42 -5.67 -11.43
N SER A 200 -14.08 -5.24 -12.49
CA SER A 200 -15.14 -5.99 -13.09
C SER A 200 -14.70 -6.38 -14.48
N VAL A 201 -14.95 -7.63 -14.84
CA VAL A 201 -14.88 -8.01 -16.25
C VAL A 201 -16.06 -7.34 -16.95
N ALA A 202 -15.77 -6.60 -18.02
CA ALA A 202 -16.79 -6.16 -18.96
C ALA A 202 -17.18 -7.36 -19.83
N VAL A 203 -18.17 -8.13 -19.39
CA VAL A 203 -18.71 -9.28 -20.12
C VAL A 203 -19.74 -8.83 -21.14
N THR A 204 -19.64 -9.36 -22.34
CA THR A 204 -20.56 -9.15 -23.45
C THR A 204 -21.72 -10.14 -23.40
N ASP A 205 -22.84 -9.80 -24.03
CA ASP A 205 -23.99 -10.70 -24.18
C ASP A 205 -23.58 -11.93 -25.05
N GLU A 206 -22.71 -11.75 -26.06
CA GLU A 206 -22.13 -12.87 -26.84
C GLU A 206 -21.36 -13.84 -25.95
N PHE A 207 -20.48 -13.35 -25.07
CA PHE A 207 -19.71 -14.22 -24.17
C PHE A 207 -20.64 -15.06 -23.29
N VAL A 208 -21.72 -14.47 -22.77
CA VAL A 208 -22.69 -15.20 -21.94
C VAL A 208 -23.49 -16.23 -22.75
N GLU A 209 -23.80 -15.98 -24.04
CA GLU A 209 -24.31 -17.02 -24.93
C GLU A 209 -23.31 -18.16 -25.13
N LYS A 210 -22.02 -17.87 -25.33
CA LYS A 210 -20.98 -18.89 -25.52
C LYS A 210 -20.78 -19.72 -24.24
N VAL A 211 -20.92 -19.12 -23.05
CA VAL A 211 -20.97 -19.86 -21.77
C VAL A 211 -22.13 -20.85 -21.75
N LEU A 212 -23.34 -20.42 -22.12
CA LEU A 212 -24.54 -21.26 -22.14
C LEU A 212 -24.49 -22.39 -23.18
N LYS A 213 -23.71 -22.22 -24.25
CA LYS A 213 -23.49 -23.22 -25.32
C LYS A 213 -22.21 -24.06 -25.13
N GLU A 214 -21.44 -23.78 -24.07
CA GLU A 214 -20.11 -24.34 -23.77
C GLU A 214 -19.06 -24.14 -24.88
N GLU A 215 -19.28 -23.13 -25.74
CA GLU A 215 -18.48 -22.83 -26.93
C GLU A 215 -17.21 -22.00 -26.65
N SER A 216 -16.31 -21.94 -27.64
CA SER A 216 -15.16 -21.03 -27.62
C SER A 216 -15.43 -19.70 -28.31
N TYR A 217 -15.07 -18.59 -27.66
CA TYR A 217 -15.17 -17.23 -28.18
C TYR A 217 -13.81 -16.71 -28.67
N ASN A 218 -13.79 -15.52 -29.28
CA ASN A 218 -12.60 -14.92 -29.88
C ASN A 218 -11.92 -13.91 -28.93
N LEU A 219 -10.59 -13.87 -28.96
CA LEU A 219 -9.78 -12.79 -28.37
C LEU A 219 -9.37 -11.80 -29.47
N ILE A 220 -9.63 -10.50 -29.27
CA ILE A 220 -9.47 -9.45 -30.29
C ILE A 220 -8.33 -8.51 -29.89
N ASP A 221 -7.28 -8.40 -30.70
CA ASP A 221 -6.23 -7.39 -30.42
C ASP A 221 -6.75 -5.97 -30.69
N PRO A 222 -6.79 -5.07 -29.68
CA PRO A 222 -7.45 -3.77 -29.81
C PRO A 222 -6.68 -2.77 -30.68
N HIS A 223 -5.43 -3.07 -31.08
CA HIS A 223 -4.64 -2.19 -31.94
C HIS A 223 -4.83 -2.49 -33.44
N ILE A 224 -5.24 -3.71 -33.80
CA ILE A 224 -5.44 -4.14 -35.20
C ILE A 224 -6.84 -4.69 -35.49
N MET A 225 -7.69 -4.84 -34.48
CA MET A 225 -9.07 -5.35 -34.56
C MET A 225 -9.18 -6.74 -35.23
N GLN A 226 -8.20 -7.61 -34.97
CA GLN A 226 -8.14 -8.98 -35.51
C GLN A 226 -8.10 -10.02 -34.38
N VAL A 227 -8.56 -11.23 -34.70
CA VAL A 227 -8.57 -12.35 -33.75
C VAL A 227 -7.13 -12.83 -33.49
N LYS A 228 -6.69 -12.69 -32.23
CA LYS A 228 -5.35 -13.09 -31.75
C LYS A 228 -5.33 -14.49 -31.13
N GLY A 229 -6.49 -15.03 -30.79
CA GLY A 229 -6.66 -16.35 -30.18
C GLY A 229 -8.12 -16.67 -29.89
N ARG A 230 -8.38 -17.82 -29.27
CA ARG A 230 -9.72 -18.24 -28.81
C ARG A 230 -9.61 -18.89 -27.43
N LEU A 231 -10.65 -18.78 -26.63
CA LEU A 231 -10.77 -19.45 -25.31
C LEU A 231 -12.15 -20.07 -25.17
N ASN A 232 -12.27 -21.14 -24.37
CA ASN A 232 -13.58 -21.66 -23.98
C ASN A 232 -14.29 -20.64 -23.07
N ALA A 233 -15.54 -20.29 -23.40
CA ALA A 233 -16.27 -19.27 -22.66
C ALA A 233 -16.67 -19.74 -21.26
N LYS A 234 -17.12 -20.99 -21.13
CA LYS A 234 -17.47 -21.62 -19.85
C LYS A 234 -16.27 -21.69 -18.91
N GLU A 235 -15.09 -22.07 -19.39
CA GLU A 235 -13.86 -22.06 -18.56
C GLU A 235 -13.52 -20.66 -18.01
N VAL A 236 -13.71 -19.62 -18.83
CA VAL A 236 -13.46 -18.22 -18.42
C VAL A 236 -14.53 -17.71 -17.45
N PHE A 237 -15.80 -18.08 -17.64
CA PHE A 237 -16.88 -17.72 -16.73
C PHE A 237 -16.77 -18.48 -15.40
N ASP A 238 -16.48 -19.78 -15.46
CA ASP A 238 -16.17 -20.59 -14.30
C ASP A 238 -14.98 -19.99 -13.55
N LEU A 239 -13.92 -19.54 -14.23
CA LEU A 239 -12.82 -18.82 -13.59
C LEU A 239 -13.28 -17.53 -12.88
N ILE A 240 -14.16 -16.72 -13.47
CA ILE A 240 -14.70 -15.49 -12.85
C ILE A 240 -15.60 -15.80 -11.63
N ALA A 241 -16.52 -16.75 -11.75
CA ALA A 241 -17.41 -17.16 -10.66
C ALA A 241 -16.65 -17.89 -9.54
N THR A 242 -15.65 -18.69 -9.91
CA THR A 242 -14.65 -19.27 -9.02
C THR A 242 -13.99 -18.13 -8.26
N CYS A 243 -13.32 -17.22 -8.94
CA CYS A 243 -12.71 -16.04 -8.34
C CYS A 243 -13.65 -15.36 -7.31
N ALA A 244 -14.86 -14.99 -7.71
CA ALA A 244 -15.73 -14.23 -6.85
C ALA A 244 -16.37 -15.04 -5.71
N TRP A 245 -16.54 -16.36 -5.83
CA TRP A 245 -16.87 -17.21 -4.68
C TRP A 245 -15.73 -17.26 -3.65
N LYS A 246 -14.49 -17.13 -4.14
CA LYS A 246 -13.28 -17.19 -3.32
C LYS A 246 -13.05 -15.89 -2.52
N ASN A 247 -13.34 -14.70 -3.05
CA ASN A 247 -13.21 -13.39 -2.34
C ASN A 247 -14.28 -12.31 -2.63
N GLY A 248 -15.13 -12.45 -3.63
CA GLY A 248 -16.08 -11.41 -4.08
C GLY A 248 -15.66 -10.56 -5.28
N GLU A 249 -14.51 -10.82 -5.90
CA GLU A 249 -14.07 -10.17 -7.14
C GLU A 249 -13.50 -11.21 -8.15
N PRO A 250 -13.30 -10.88 -9.45
CA PRO A 250 -13.76 -9.65 -10.08
C PRO A 250 -15.28 -9.57 -10.02
N GLY A 251 -15.82 -8.36 -9.98
CA GLY A 251 -17.23 -8.16 -10.28
C GLY A 251 -17.53 -8.56 -11.73
N LEU A 252 -18.81 -8.65 -12.06
CA LEU A 252 -19.23 -8.59 -13.46
C LEU A 252 -19.84 -7.23 -13.74
N VAL A 253 -19.49 -6.68 -14.90
CA VAL A 253 -20.16 -5.54 -15.54
C VAL A 253 -20.66 -6.04 -16.88
N PHE A 254 -21.97 -6.00 -17.09
CA PHE A 254 -22.60 -6.45 -18.33
C PHE A 254 -22.55 -5.27 -19.32
N ILE A 255 -21.44 -5.19 -20.06
CA ILE A 255 -21.01 -3.95 -20.73
C ILE A 255 -21.94 -3.56 -21.87
N ASP A 256 -22.46 -4.54 -22.59
CA ASP A 256 -23.39 -4.31 -23.70
C ASP A 256 -24.70 -3.71 -23.18
N ARG A 257 -25.17 -4.12 -22.00
CA ARG A 257 -26.38 -3.58 -21.35
C ARG A 257 -26.20 -2.16 -20.84
N ILE A 258 -25.00 -1.83 -20.35
CA ILE A 258 -24.66 -0.46 -20.02
C ILE A 258 -24.72 0.42 -21.27
N ASN A 259 -24.27 -0.07 -22.43
CA ASN A 259 -24.31 0.70 -23.67
C ASN A 259 -25.68 0.68 -24.39
N GLN A 260 -26.46 -0.41 -24.31
CA GLN A 260 -27.88 -0.48 -24.69
C GLN A 260 -28.73 0.56 -23.92
N THR A 261 -28.32 0.88 -22.68
CA THR A 261 -28.97 1.89 -21.82
C THR A 261 -28.20 3.20 -21.70
N ASN A 262 -27.14 3.40 -22.50
CA ASN A 262 -26.42 4.67 -22.56
C ASN A 262 -27.32 5.73 -23.23
N PRO A 263 -27.62 6.86 -22.58
CA PRO A 263 -28.48 7.90 -23.17
C PRO A 263 -27.81 8.64 -24.33
N CYS A 264 -26.48 8.66 -24.41
CA CYS A 264 -25.69 9.45 -25.36
C CYS A 264 -24.72 8.56 -26.17
N PRO A 265 -25.21 7.53 -26.88
CA PRO A 265 -24.32 6.59 -27.58
C PRO A 265 -23.55 7.24 -28.73
N HIS A 266 -24.06 8.34 -29.29
CA HIS A 266 -23.36 9.17 -30.28
C HIS A 266 -22.10 9.86 -29.73
N LEU A 267 -21.83 9.80 -28.42
CA LEU A 267 -20.60 10.29 -27.78
C LEU A 267 -19.57 9.18 -27.46
N GLY A 268 -19.92 7.89 -27.60
CA GLY A 268 -19.07 6.75 -27.22
C GLY A 268 -19.62 5.87 -26.06
N GLU A 269 -18.77 5.00 -25.50
CA GLU A 269 -19.09 3.90 -24.54
C GLU A 269 -18.47 4.08 -23.10
N ILE A 270 -18.86 3.28 -22.06
CA ILE A 270 -18.85 3.62 -20.57
C ILE A 270 -17.93 2.75 -19.58
N GLU A 271 -17.61 3.22 -18.32
CA GLU A 271 -16.55 2.74 -17.34
C GLU A 271 -16.80 2.59 -15.74
N SER A 272 -16.18 3.31 -14.72
CA SER A 272 -15.58 2.65 -13.46
C SER A 272 -15.29 3.38 -11.99
N THR A 273 -14.64 2.79 -10.88
CA THR A 273 -14.83 2.93 -9.29
C THR A 273 -13.77 3.12 -8.01
N ASN A 274 -13.31 2.26 -6.95
CA ASN A 274 -12.31 2.63 -5.73
C ASN A 274 -11.63 1.79 -4.41
N PRO A 275 -10.35 1.16 -4.26
CA PRO A 275 -9.57 0.55 -2.97
C PRO A 275 -8.18 0.92 -2.05
N CYS A 276 -7.01 0.09 -1.85
CA CYS A 276 -5.85 -0.18 -0.77
C CYS A 276 -4.12 -0.24 -0.82
N VAL A 277 -3.15 -1.30 -0.80
CA VAL A 277 -1.52 -1.49 -0.55
C VAL A 277 -0.33 -2.51 -1.16
N ASN A 278 0.85 -2.06 -1.71
CA ASN A 278 2.19 -2.71 -2.16
C ASN A 278 2.50 -4.17 -2.76
N ALA A 279 3.44 -4.25 -3.75
CA ALA A 279 3.92 -5.42 -4.52
C ALA A 279 5.18 -6.26 -4.19
N ASP A 280 6.33 -5.67 -3.88
CA ASP A 280 7.55 -6.49 -3.64
C ASP A 280 7.60 -7.07 -2.21
N THR A 281 6.52 -6.85 -1.45
CA THR A 281 6.31 -7.35 -0.11
C THR A 281 6.25 -8.88 -0.09
N TYR A 282 7.07 -9.52 0.74
CA TYR A 282 6.97 -10.95 1.05
C TYR A 282 5.79 -11.21 1.98
N ILE A 283 5.02 -12.24 1.66
CA ILE A 283 3.96 -12.79 2.49
C ILE A 283 4.46 -14.12 3.03
N MET A 284 4.46 -14.32 4.35
CA MET A 284 4.75 -15.65 4.89
C MET A 284 3.60 -16.63 4.62
N THR A 285 3.90 -17.80 4.06
CA THR A 285 2.91 -18.84 3.72
C THR A 285 3.31 -20.22 4.26
N GLU A 286 2.40 -21.18 4.19
CA GLU A 286 2.65 -22.60 4.51
C GLU A 286 3.70 -23.25 3.59
N GLU A 287 3.87 -22.75 2.36
CA GLU A 287 4.94 -23.12 1.43
C GLU A 287 6.22 -22.29 1.62
N GLY A 288 6.40 -21.70 2.81
CA GLY A 288 7.42 -20.68 3.03
C GLY A 288 7.02 -19.30 2.52
N PRO A 289 7.95 -18.34 2.45
CA PRO A 289 7.66 -16.96 2.10
C PRO A 289 7.61 -16.75 0.58
N LYS A 290 6.62 -15.96 0.13
CA LYS A 290 6.34 -15.74 -1.28
C LYS A 290 5.92 -14.28 -1.48
N LYS A 291 6.55 -13.56 -2.40
CA LYS A 291 6.25 -12.15 -2.69
C LYS A 291 4.81 -11.94 -3.16
N VAL A 292 4.33 -10.69 -3.13
CA VAL A 292 2.97 -10.44 -3.58
C VAL A 292 2.75 -10.88 -5.03
N TYR A 293 3.66 -10.56 -5.95
CA TYR A 293 3.57 -11.00 -7.36
C TYR A 293 3.66 -12.53 -7.60
N GLU A 294 3.94 -13.37 -6.59
CA GLU A 294 4.19 -14.80 -6.88
C GLU A 294 2.94 -15.68 -6.90
N LEU A 295 2.07 -15.49 -5.92
CA LEU A 295 0.93 -16.39 -5.76
C LEU A 295 -0.22 -15.98 -6.72
N LEU A 296 -0.02 -15.09 -7.72
CA LEU A 296 -1.05 -14.60 -8.67
C LEU A 296 -1.84 -15.73 -9.30
N GLY A 297 -3.15 -15.63 -9.31
CA GLY A 297 -4.01 -16.77 -9.68
C GLY A 297 -4.22 -17.82 -8.59
N LYS A 298 -3.74 -17.61 -7.35
CA LYS A 298 -3.64 -18.67 -6.33
C LYS A 298 -4.07 -18.22 -4.94
N LYS A 299 -4.89 -19.08 -4.33
CA LYS A 299 -4.93 -19.31 -2.89
C LYS A 299 -3.53 -19.54 -2.33
N PHE A 300 -3.34 -19.23 -1.07
CA PHE A 300 -2.24 -19.73 -0.26
C PHE A 300 -2.65 -19.69 1.21
N THR A 301 -2.11 -20.59 2.02
CA THR A 301 -2.26 -20.48 3.47
C THR A 301 -1.34 -19.38 3.98
N ALA A 302 -1.86 -18.19 4.28
CA ALA A 302 -1.13 -17.14 4.96
C ALA A 302 -0.71 -17.60 6.36
N ILE A 303 0.51 -17.22 6.78
CA ILE A 303 0.94 -17.39 8.17
C ILE A 303 0.91 -16.03 8.86
N VAL A 304 0.18 -15.92 9.97
CA VAL A 304 0.13 -14.72 10.83
C VAL A 304 0.37 -15.19 12.27
N ASP A 305 1.35 -14.60 12.96
CA ASP A 305 1.81 -15.03 14.29
C ASP A 305 2.04 -16.57 14.39
N GLY A 306 2.68 -17.12 13.36
CA GLY A 306 2.97 -18.56 13.24
C GLY A 306 1.76 -19.47 12.95
N LYS A 307 0.55 -18.91 12.87
CA LYS A 307 -0.70 -19.67 12.63
C LYS A 307 -1.15 -19.57 11.18
N LYS A 308 -1.72 -20.68 10.69
CA LYS A 308 -2.30 -20.83 9.36
C LYS A 308 -3.66 -20.17 9.28
N TYR A 309 -3.83 -19.26 8.31
CA TYR A 309 -5.09 -18.68 7.90
C TYR A 309 -5.15 -18.80 6.38
N GLN A 310 -6.20 -19.41 5.82
CA GLN A 310 -6.31 -19.47 4.36
C GLN A 310 -6.41 -18.07 3.80
N SER A 311 -5.75 -17.74 2.70
CA SER A 311 -6.16 -16.59 1.92
C SER A 311 -7.59 -16.82 1.43
N THR A 312 -8.29 -15.77 1.01
CA THR A 312 -9.30 -16.03 -0.02
C THR A 312 -8.62 -16.81 -1.12
N GLU A 313 -9.29 -17.77 -1.75
CA GLU A 313 -8.64 -18.47 -2.85
C GLU A 313 -8.50 -17.62 -4.10
N GLN A 314 -9.02 -16.40 -4.01
CA GLN A 314 -8.66 -15.34 -4.89
C GLN A 314 -7.36 -14.67 -4.53
N GLY A 315 -6.58 -14.82 -3.41
CA GLY A 315 -5.11 -14.54 -3.09
C GLY A 315 -4.57 -13.27 -2.29
N PHE A 316 -3.81 -12.16 -2.64
CA PHE A 316 -3.09 -11.29 -3.71
C PHE A 316 -3.56 -10.39 -5.00
N PHE A 317 -4.66 -9.54 -5.17
CA PHE A 317 -5.50 -8.93 -6.28
C PHE A 317 -5.41 -7.53 -6.87
N TYR A 318 -5.16 -7.49 -8.17
CA TYR A 318 -5.21 -6.36 -9.08
C TYR A 318 -6.30 -5.31 -8.97
N THR A 319 -6.26 -4.52 -7.91
CA THR A 319 -6.87 -3.21 -7.85
C THR A 319 -6.03 -2.13 -8.65
N GLY A 320 -5.61 -0.94 -8.17
CA GLY A 320 -4.70 0.06 -8.83
C GLY A 320 -3.34 0.38 -8.14
N PHE A 321 -2.27 0.60 -8.93
CA PHE A 321 -0.88 1.07 -8.63
C PHE A 321 -0.85 2.32 -7.71
N LYS A 322 0.10 2.65 -6.82
CA LYS A 322 0.07 3.95 -6.08
C LYS A 322 1.43 4.42 -5.53
N PRO A 323 1.58 5.70 -5.16
CA PRO A 323 2.79 6.19 -4.50
C PRO A 323 3.10 5.44 -3.21
N ILE A 324 4.20 4.71 -3.20
CA ILE A 324 4.62 3.84 -2.11
C ILE A 324 5.43 4.59 -1.08
N TYR A 325 5.15 4.27 0.17
CA TYR A 325 5.84 4.82 1.30
C TYR A 325 6.51 3.65 2.01
N LYS A 326 7.84 3.61 1.99
CA LYS A 326 8.57 2.63 2.78
C LYS A 326 8.62 3.07 4.23
N LEU A 327 8.18 2.15 5.06
CA LEU A 327 8.36 2.13 6.48
C LEU A 327 9.51 1.13 6.78
N LYS A 328 10.75 1.64 6.80
CA LYS A 328 11.99 0.89 7.12
C LYS A 328 12.10 0.57 8.62
N THR A 329 13.20 -0.03 9.10
CA THR A 329 13.48 -0.15 10.55
C THR A 329 14.96 -0.01 11.03
N LYS A 330 15.21 0.78 12.09
CA LYS A 330 16.33 0.86 13.07
C LYS A 330 16.57 -0.42 13.88
N GLU A 331 15.62 -1.34 13.90
CA GLU A 331 15.93 -2.73 14.24
C GLU A 331 16.34 -3.53 12.98
N GLY A 332 15.77 -3.27 11.80
CA GLY A 332 16.37 -3.54 10.47
C GLY A 332 15.34 -3.77 9.34
N TYR A 333 14.31 -4.57 9.60
CA TYR A 333 13.07 -4.85 8.83
C TYR A 333 12.53 -3.68 8.00
N GLU A 334 11.92 -3.91 6.84
CA GLU A 334 11.31 -2.81 6.07
C GLU A 334 10.11 -3.27 5.23
N VAL A 335 9.04 -2.47 5.19
CA VAL A 335 7.87 -2.72 4.34
C VAL A 335 7.56 -1.50 3.50
N LYS A 336 7.29 -1.73 2.22
CA LYS A 336 6.75 -0.72 1.30
C LYS A 336 5.24 -0.84 1.38
N LEU A 337 4.49 0.22 1.69
CA LEU A 337 3.02 0.19 1.69
C LEU A 337 2.39 1.58 1.54
N THR A 338 1.07 1.68 1.68
CA THR A 338 0.29 2.87 1.33
C THR A 338 -0.13 3.71 2.51
N LEU A 339 -0.13 5.04 2.30
CA LEU A 339 -0.41 6.00 3.36
C LEU A 339 -1.83 5.86 3.97
N GLU A 340 -2.87 5.41 3.27
CA GLU A 340 -4.19 5.12 3.91
C GLU A 340 -4.36 3.70 4.38
N HIS A 341 -3.31 2.89 4.32
CA HIS A 341 -3.48 1.54 4.75
C HIS A 341 -3.48 1.40 6.27
N PRO A 342 -4.38 0.60 6.84
CA PRO A 342 -4.33 0.27 8.25
C PRO A 342 -3.05 -0.52 8.57
N LEU A 343 -2.23 -0.03 9.50
CA LEU A 343 -1.26 -0.81 10.27
C LEU A 343 -1.80 -1.00 11.69
N LEU A 344 -1.38 -2.06 12.38
CA LEU A 344 -1.60 -2.19 13.82
C LEU A 344 -0.52 -1.43 14.60
N LYS A 345 -0.93 -0.50 15.47
CA LYS A 345 -0.08 0.33 16.37
C LYS A 345 -0.39 0.07 17.84
N VAL A 346 0.61 -0.14 18.69
CA VAL A 346 0.45 -0.27 20.14
C VAL A 346 0.17 1.08 20.77
N VAL A 347 -0.83 1.06 21.64
CA VAL A 347 -1.23 2.17 22.50
C VAL A 347 -0.60 2.02 23.89
N LYS A 348 -0.48 0.79 24.41
CA LYS A 348 0.00 0.53 25.79
C LYS A 348 0.71 -0.83 25.91
N LYS A 349 1.93 -0.84 26.48
CA LYS A 349 2.74 -2.01 26.84
C LYS A 349 2.71 -2.23 28.36
N SER A 350 2.50 -3.47 28.81
CA SER A 350 2.77 -3.89 30.20
C SER A 350 3.97 -4.85 30.29
N LYS A 351 4.23 -5.44 31.47
CA LYS A 351 5.20 -6.54 31.64
C LYS A 351 4.88 -7.69 30.68
N ASN A 352 3.61 -8.10 30.64
CA ASN A 352 3.09 -9.14 29.75
C ASN A 352 2.25 -8.45 28.64
N LYS A 353 0.92 -8.38 28.80
CA LYS A 353 -0.09 -7.87 27.83
C LYS A 353 0.21 -6.55 27.13
N ILE A 354 -0.36 -6.39 25.94
CA ILE A 354 -0.23 -5.21 25.08
C ILE A 354 -1.48 -4.98 24.22
N PHE A 355 -1.83 -3.71 24.02
CA PHE A 355 -3.04 -3.26 23.34
C PHE A 355 -2.71 -2.50 22.05
N THR A 356 -3.41 -2.80 20.95
CA THR A 356 -3.22 -2.18 19.61
C THR A 356 -4.49 -1.58 19.04
N LYS A 357 -4.36 -0.62 18.12
CA LYS A 357 -5.43 -0.18 17.21
C LYS A 357 -4.97 -0.18 15.76
N TRP A 358 -5.92 -0.33 14.84
CA TRP A 358 -5.72 0.01 13.44
C TRP A 358 -5.49 1.51 13.28
N ILE A 359 -4.50 1.89 12.47
CA ILE A 359 -4.20 3.28 12.15
C ILE A 359 -3.68 3.38 10.71
N GLN A 360 -4.18 4.35 9.95
CA GLN A 360 -3.64 4.59 8.61
C GLN A 360 -2.22 5.14 8.70
N VAL A 361 -1.33 4.73 7.80
CA VAL A 361 0.10 5.11 7.83
C VAL A 361 0.34 6.62 7.73
N ARG A 362 -0.58 7.38 7.13
CA ARG A 362 -0.63 8.86 7.12
C ARG A 362 -0.86 9.51 8.50
N PHE A 363 -1.05 8.69 9.55
CA PHE A 363 -1.21 9.12 10.94
C PHE A 363 -0.19 8.45 11.88
N LEU A 364 0.88 7.84 11.33
CA LEU A 364 2.02 7.33 12.09
C LEU A 364 3.14 8.37 12.17
N ASN A 365 3.64 8.59 13.37
CA ASN A 365 4.66 9.60 13.69
C ASN A 365 6.01 8.97 14.05
N LYS A 366 7.07 9.79 13.99
CA LYS A 366 8.35 9.46 14.62
C LYS A 366 8.14 9.19 16.12
N LYS A 367 8.68 8.07 16.58
CA LYS A 367 8.54 7.36 17.86
C LYS A 367 7.26 6.54 18.09
N ASP A 368 6.32 6.47 17.15
CA ASP A 368 5.20 5.52 17.22
C ASP A 368 5.66 4.06 17.17
N LYS A 369 4.80 3.10 17.46
CA LYS A 369 5.15 1.68 17.46
C LYS A 369 4.13 0.96 16.55
N ILE A 370 4.56 -0.09 15.83
CA ILE A 370 3.73 -0.87 14.89
C ILE A 370 4.04 -2.40 14.85
N LEU A 371 3.02 -3.24 14.90
CA LEU A 371 3.07 -4.67 15.21
C LEU A 371 3.64 -5.54 14.10
N LEU A 372 4.57 -6.42 14.48
CA LEU A 372 5.09 -7.48 13.63
C LEU A 372 4.51 -8.87 13.97
N ASN A 373 4.85 -9.88 13.16
CA ASN A 373 4.58 -11.30 13.40
C ASN A 373 5.68 -12.01 14.22
N ASP A 374 5.28 -12.88 15.17
CA ASP A 374 6.17 -13.91 15.75
C ASP A 374 5.83 -15.29 15.16
N HIS A 375 6.69 -15.80 14.28
CA HIS A 375 6.50 -17.10 13.62
C HIS A 375 7.11 -18.30 14.37
N TYR A 376 7.54 -18.17 15.63
CA TYR A 376 8.32 -19.22 16.30
C TYR A 376 7.64 -20.59 16.39
N ILE A 377 6.32 -20.63 16.52
CA ILE A 377 5.52 -21.87 16.54
C ILE A 377 5.39 -22.55 15.17
N LEU A 378 5.85 -21.91 14.08
CA LEU A 378 6.01 -22.56 12.79
C LEU A 378 7.26 -23.45 12.85
N GLU A 379 7.07 -24.76 12.80
CA GLU A 379 8.14 -25.73 12.93
C GLU A 379 9.03 -25.76 11.68
N ASN A 380 8.46 -26.19 10.55
CA ASN A 380 9.13 -26.38 9.26
C ASN A 380 8.23 -25.95 8.08
N TRP A 381 8.82 -25.71 6.90
CA TRP A 381 8.12 -25.56 5.62
C TRP A 381 8.92 -26.21 4.48
N LYS A 382 8.22 -26.66 3.43
CA LYS A 382 8.81 -27.33 2.26
C LYS A 382 9.45 -26.32 1.29
N GLY A 383 10.35 -26.80 0.44
CA GLY A 383 11.03 -26.04 -0.62
C GLY A 383 12.09 -26.92 -1.28
N ASP A 384 12.60 -26.51 -2.44
CA ASP A 384 13.22 -27.43 -3.41
C ASP A 384 14.56 -28.04 -2.95
N LEU A 385 15.33 -27.27 -2.18
CA LEU A 385 16.63 -27.69 -1.63
C LEU A 385 16.55 -27.92 -0.11
N GLY A 386 17.45 -28.77 0.42
CA GLY A 386 17.48 -29.19 1.82
C GLY A 386 18.62 -28.58 2.64
N TYR A 387 18.79 -29.12 3.86
CA TYR A 387 19.86 -28.71 4.79
C TYR A 387 21.26 -28.85 4.20
N LYS A 388 21.52 -29.94 3.46
CA LYS A 388 22.83 -30.25 2.87
C LYS A 388 23.27 -29.13 1.93
N GLU A 389 22.40 -28.80 0.98
CA GLU A 389 22.65 -27.78 -0.03
C GLU A 389 22.72 -26.40 0.62
N GLY A 390 21.85 -26.13 1.60
CA GLY A 390 21.88 -24.92 2.41
C GLY A 390 23.24 -24.71 3.08
N TYR A 391 23.75 -25.73 3.78
CA TYR A 391 25.01 -25.67 4.50
C TYR A 391 26.22 -25.43 3.57
N LEU A 392 26.29 -26.17 2.46
CA LEU A 392 27.34 -25.98 1.45
C LEU A 392 27.29 -24.58 0.82
N ILE A 393 26.09 -24.03 0.57
CA ILE A 393 25.90 -22.69 0.00
C ILE A 393 26.15 -21.58 1.02
N GLY A 394 25.86 -21.80 2.31
CA GLY A 394 26.18 -20.88 3.40
C GLY A 394 27.70 -20.69 3.56
N LEU A 395 28.43 -21.81 3.64
CA LEU A 395 29.90 -21.83 3.64
C LEU A 395 30.48 -21.24 2.34
N LEU A 396 29.83 -21.45 1.20
CA LEU A 396 30.27 -20.87 -0.07
C LEU A 396 30.07 -19.35 -0.13
N ILE A 397 28.98 -18.82 0.42
CA ILE A 397 28.68 -17.38 0.44
C ILE A 397 29.61 -16.64 1.42
N GLY A 398 29.94 -17.22 2.57
CA GLY A 398 31.01 -16.73 3.45
C GLY A 398 32.40 -16.91 2.85
N ASP A 399 33.16 -17.89 3.32
CA ASP A 399 34.58 -18.11 2.95
C ASP A 399 34.82 -18.62 1.51
N GLY A 400 33.86 -19.33 0.91
CA GLY A 400 34.09 -20.01 -0.37
C GLY A 400 34.25 -19.08 -1.60
N THR A 401 34.56 -19.67 -2.76
CA THR A 401 34.80 -18.96 -4.02
C THR A 401 34.03 -19.58 -5.19
N LEU A 402 33.22 -18.77 -5.87
CA LEU A 402 32.51 -19.16 -7.09
C LEU A 402 33.18 -18.55 -8.33
N LYS A 403 33.59 -19.39 -9.29
CA LYS A 403 34.23 -19.03 -10.56
C LYS A 403 33.37 -19.49 -11.75
N LYS A 404 33.64 -18.97 -12.96
CA LYS A 404 32.94 -19.37 -14.20
C LYS A 404 33.00 -20.88 -14.44
N ASP A 405 34.14 -21.50 -14.15
CA ASP A 405 34.43 -22.91 -14.36
C ASP A 405 34.04 -23.79 -13.16
N LYS A 406 34.22 -23.34 -11.91
CA LYS A 406 34.02 -24.14 -10.69
C LYS A 406 33.50 -23.36 -9.47
N ALA A 407 32.71 -24.03 -8.64
CA ALA A 407 32.50 -23.63 -7.23
C ALA A 407 33.57 -24.29 -6.35
N ILE A 408 34.05 -23.57 -5.34
CA ILE A 408 35.08 -24.01 -4.39
C ILE A 408 34.62 -23.66 -2.98
N ILE A 409 34.32 -24.65 -2.15
CA ILE A 409 34.16 -24.46 -0.71
C ILE A 409 35.56 -24.36 -0.11
N SER A 410 35.79 -23.36 0.73
CA SER A 410 37.07 -23.10 1.38
C SER A 410 36.87 -23.15 2.89
N VAL A 411 37.74 -23.87 3.61
CA VAL A 411 37.72 -23.96 5.08
C VAL A 411 39.15 -23.77 5.59
N TRP A 412 39.33 -22.73 6.40
CA TRP A 412 40.61 -22.37 7.00
C TRP A 412 40.88 -23.22 8.25
N ASP A 413 42.08 -23.79 8.36
CA ASP A 413 42.46 -24.60 9.53
C ASP A 413 42.40 -23.80 10.83
N ASN A 414 41.55 -24.26 11.75
CA ASN A 414 41.41 -23.75 13.12
C ASN A 414 40.81 -24.84 14.04
N GLU A 415 40.80 -24.60 15.35
CA GLU A 415 40.36 -25.56 16.39
C GLU A 415 38.91 -26.07 16.27
N GLY A 416 38.05 -25.44 15.48
CA GLY A 416 36.69 -25.92 15.16
C GLY A 416 36.50 -26.35 13.70
N SER A 417 37.55 -26.28 12.87
CA SER A 417 37.45 -26.47 11.41
C SER A 417 37.27 -27.93 10.97
N ASP A 418 37.72 -28.89 11.79
CA ASP A 418 37.70 -30.32 11.43
C ASP A 418 36.28 -30.88 11.41
N SER A 419 35.39 -30.46 12.32
CA SER A 419 33.98 -30.85 12.27
C SER A 419 33.27 -30.32 11.01
N ILE A 420 33.62 -29.11 10.55
CA ILE A 420 33.12 -28.57 9.27
C ILE A 420 33.67 -29.38 8.09
N LYS A 421 34.98 -29.66 8.06
CA LYS A 421 35.62 -30.45 7.00
C LYS A 421 35.02 -31.86 6.91
N GLU A 422 34.71 -32.48 8.05
CA GLU A 422 34.01 -33.76 8.13
C GLU A 422 32.56 -33.69 7.65
N GLU A 423 31.75 -32.74 8.15
CA GLU A 423 30.34 -32.61 7.77
C GLU A 423 30.19 -32.36 6.26
N VAL A 424 31.02 -31.46 5.70
CA VAL A 424 31.07 -31.19 4.25
C VAL A 424 31.53 -32.42 3.46
N LEU A 425 32.51 -33.20 3.93
CA LEU A 425 32.97 -34.41 3.23
C LEU A 425 31.91 -35.52 3.26
N LYS A 426 31.28 -35.74 4.42
CA LYS A 426 30.15 -36.68 4.59
C LYS A 426 28.99 -36.31 3.66
N ILE A 427 28.67 -35.02 3.53
CA ILE A 427 27.69 -34.54 2.55
C ILE A 427 28.18 -34.81 1.12
N ALA A 428 29.41 -34.43 0.76
CA ALA A 428 29.93 -34.55 -0.60
C ALA A 428 29.93 -35.99 -1.15
N HIS A 429 30.21 -37.00 -0.31
CA HIS A 429 30.12 -38.41 -0.72
C HIS A 429 28.69 -38.87 -1.02
N THR A 430 27.65 -38.21 -0.46
CA THR A 430 26.24 -38.51 -0.77
C THR A 430 25.70 -37.79 -2.01
N LEU A 431 26.55 -37.05 -2.72
CA LEU A 431 26.19 -36.23 -3.89
C LEU A 431 26.90 -36.74 -5.16
N PRO A 432 26.37 -36.48 -6.38
CA PRO A 432 26.99 -36.91 -7.62
C PRO A 432 28.43 -36.41 -7.79
N HIS A 433 29.38 -37.34 -7.78
CA HIS A 433 30.82 -37.11 -7.94
C HIS A 433 31.43 -38.08 -8.98
N ARG A 434 32.62 -37.75 -9.49
CA ARG A 434 33.36 -38.63 -10.40
C ARG A 434 34.05 -39.76 -9.63
N LYS A 435 34.31 -40.91 -10.27
CA LYS A 435 35.04 -42.04 -9.67
C LYS A 435 36.46 -41.71 -9.17
N ASP A 436 37.06 -40.61 -9.64
CA ASP A 436 38.39 -40.12 -9.22
C ASP A 436 38.33 -39.04 -8.12
N PHE A 437 37.17 -38.77 -7.51
CA PHE A 437 37.00 -37.68 -6.53
C PHE A 437 37.74 -37.95 -5.21
N LYS A 438 38.85 -37.22 -4.99
CA LYS A 438 39.71 -37.35 -3.80
C LYS A 438 39.32 -36.44 -2.61
N GLY A 439 38.16 -35.80 -2.64
CA GLY A 439 37.69 -34.94 -1.54
C GLY A 439 38.45 -33.60 -1.43
N TRP A 440 38.97 -33.31 -0.24
CA TRP A 440 39.69 -32.07 0.09
C TRP A 440 41.11 -32.03 -0.50
N TYR A 441 41.56 -30.86 -0.95
CA TYR A 441 42.97 -30.59 -1.23
C TYR A 441 43.44 -29.32 -0.50
N LYS A 442 44.63 -29.37 0.10
CA LYS A 442 45.17 -28.33 0.97
C LYS A 442 46.17 -27.43 0.27
N ILE A 443 45.95 -26.12 0.32
CA ILE A 443 46.89 -25.10 -0.15
C ILE A 443 47.91 -24.86 0.98
N LYS A 444 49.03 -25.60 0.93
CA LYS A 444 50.07 -25.60 1.98
C LYS A 444 50.54 -24.20 2.39
N GLU A 445 50.63 -23.27 1.43
CA GLU A 445 51.08 -21.89 1.62
C GLU A 445 50.16 -21.01 2.49
N ARG A 446 48.90 -21.42 2.75
CA ARG A 446 47.89 -20.55 3.37
C ARG A 446 46.99 -21.19 4.44
N GLY A 447 47.15 -22.47 4.74
CA GLY A 447 46.25 -23.17 5.68
C GLY A 447 44.80 -23.30 5.18
N GLU A 448 44.59 -23.16 3.87
CA GLU A 448 43.28 -23.20 3.22
C GLU A 448 43.01 -24.60 2.66
N ASN A 449 41.96 -25.26 3.14
CA ASN A 449 41.47 -26.50 2.54
C ASN A 449 40.39 -26.15 1.52
N ARG A 450 40.47 -26.76 0.34
CA ARG A 450 39.52 -26.54 -0.76
C ARG A 450 38.83 -27.84 -1.17
N LEU A 451 37.52 -27.76 -1.39
CA LEU A 451 36.73 -28.82 -2.01
C LEU A 451 35.96 -28.22 -3.18
N ALA A 452 36.11 -28.83 -4.36
CA ALA A 452 35.44 -28.41 -5.58
C ALA A 452 34.62 -29.60 -6.12
N LEU A 453 33.30 -29.44 -6.15
CA LEU A 453 32.36 -30.46 -6.60
C LEU A 453 31.44 -29.87 -7.67
N SER A 454 31.31 -30.55 -8.82
CA SER A 454 30.48 -30.09 -9.93
C SER A 454 29.02 -29.92 -9.53
N TYR A 455 28.50 -30.78 -8.65
CA TYR A 455 27.16 -30.64 -8.09
C TYR A 455 26.95 -29.31 -7.35
N VAL A 456 27.90 -28.87 -6.51
CA VAL A 456 27.80 -27.58 -5.81
C VAL A 456 27.77 -26.42 -6.82
N LYS A 457 28.53 -26.51 -7.91
CA LYS A 457 28.45 -25.51 -9.00
C LYS A 457 27.07 -25.51 -9.66
N ASN A 458 26.46 -26.68 -9.87
CA ASN A 458 25.13 -26.78 -10.44
C ASN A 458 24.08 -26.14 -9.51
N VAL A 459 24.13 -26.43 -8.20
CA VAL A 459 23.27 -25.79 -7.18
C VAL A 459 23.48 -24.27 -7.12
N CYS A 460 24.71 -23.78 -7.33
CA CYS A 460 24.95 -22.32 -7.45
C CYS A 460 24.22 -21.72 -8.66
N LEU A 461 24.30 -22.37 -9.82
CA LEU A 461 23.62 -21.93 -11.04
C LEU A 461 22.10 -22.01 -10.89
N GLU A 462 21.60 -23.05 -10.22
CA GLU A 462 20.20 -23.24 -9.85
C GLU A 462 19.69 -22.08 -8.98
N LEU A 463 20.46 -21.66 -7.97
CA LEU A 463 20.15 -20.55 -7.05
C LEU A 463 20.45 -19.13 -7.60
N ASP A 464 20.81 -19.01 -8.89
CA ASP A 464 21.25 -17.78 -9.58
C ASP A 464 22.53 -17.13 -9.03
N LEU A 465 23.32 -17.85 -8.22
CA LEU A 465 24.62 -17.40 -7.74
C LEU A 465 25.65 -17.41 -8.86
N LYS A 466 26.43 -16.33 -8.94
CA LYS A 466 27.43 -16.11 -10.01
C LYS A 466 28.73 -15.59 -9.42
N GLY A 467 29.85 -15.73 -10.13
CA GLY A 467 31.15 -15.25 -9.65
C GLY A 467 31.13 -13.73 -9.43
N GLY A 468 31.28 -13.30 -8.17
CA GLY A 468 31.12 -11.90 -7.74
C GLY A 468 29.72 -11.52 -7.23
N TYR A 469 28.72 -12.41 -7.36
CA TYR A 469 27.35 -12.20 -6.90
C TYR A 469 26.96 -13.30 -5.90
N LYS A 470 27.31 -13.07 -4.62
CA LYS A 470 27.06 -13.93 -3.45
C LYS A 470 25.90 -13.41 -2.58
N LYS A 471 24.87 -12.78 -3.15
CA LYS A 471 23.73 -12.26 -2.38
C LYS A 471 22.71 -13.37 -2.08
N ILE A 472 21.92 -13.20 -1.03
CA ILE A 472 20.67 -13.94 -0.85
C ILE A 472 19.76 -13.60 -2.04
N THR A 473 19.52 -14.58 -2.91
CA THR A 473 18.67 -14.44 -4.09
C THR A 473 17.20 -14.71 -3.76
N ASP A 474 16.31 -14.32 -4.66
CA ASP A 474 14.87 -14.60 -4.58
C ASP A 474 14.59 -16.12 -4.50
N LYS A 475 15.47 -16.96 -5.06
CA LYS A 475 15.42 -18.42 -4.92
C LYS A 475 15.86 -18.88 -3.52
N ILE A 476 16.97 -18.37 -2.98
CA ILE A 476 17.42 -18.65 -1.60
C ILE A 476 16.34 -18.26 -0.58
N GLU A 477 15.62 -17.15 -0.81
CA GLU A 477 14.49 -16.73 0.03
C GLU A 477 13.34 -17.74 0.02
N LYS A 478 13.18 -18.59 -1.00
CA LYS A 478 12.07 -19.55 -1.16
C LYS A 478 12.42 -21.00 -0.79
N CYS A 479 13.68 -21.30 -0.50
CA CYS A 479 14.08 -22.65 -0.10
C CYS A 479 13.41 -23.11 1.21
N SER A 480 13.49 -24.41 1.49
CA SER A 480 12.86 -25.04 2.65
C SER A 480 13.35 -24.47 3.99
N SER A 481 12.61 -24.72 5.07
CA SER A 481 13.10 -24.44 6.42
C SER A 481 14.43 -25.13 6.70
N GLU A 482 14.68 -26.31 6.13
CA GLU A 482 15.91 -27.06 6.35
C GLU A 482 17.09 -26.42 5.61
N PHE A 483 16.88 -25.94 4.38
CA PHE A 483 17.86 -25.10 3.69
C PHE A 483 18.13 -23.83 4.47
N TYR A 484 17.12 -23.14 4.99
CA TYR A 484 17.29 -21.96 5.85
C TYR A 484 18.19 -22.25 7.05
N LYS A 485 17.95 -23.37 7.76
CA LYS A 485 18.76 -23.79 8.91
C LYS A 485 20.20 -24.09 8.49
N GLY A 486 20.39 -24.90 7.44
CA GLY A 486 21.73 -25.24 6.91
C GLY A 486 22.49 -24.00 6.43
N PHE A 487 21.83 -23.14 5.66
CA PHE A 487 22.41 -21.89 5.13
C PHE A 487 22.82 -20.92 6.23
N LEU A 488 21.94 -20.69 7.21
CA LEU A 488 22.26 -19.85 8.36
C LEU A 488 23.36 -20.47 9.21
N LYS A 489 23.33 -21.79 9.46
CA LYS A 489 24.39 -22.51 10.18
C LYS A 489 25.74 -22.32 9.48
N GLY A 490 25.85 -22.68 8.19
CA GLY A 490 27.09 -22.58 7.41
C GLY A 490 27.62 -21.15 7.26
N LEU A 491 26.73 -20.15 7.08
CA LEU A 491 27.12 -18.74 7.03
C LEU A 491 27.60 -18.21 8.40
N PHE A 492 27.05 -18.72 9.50
CA PHE A 492 27.53 -18.40 10.85
C PHE A 492 28.76 -19.24 11.26
N ASP A 493 28.98 -20.42 10.66
CA ASP A 493 30.21 -21.22 10.85
C ASP A 493 31.41 -20.60 10.13
N ALA A 494 31.20 -19.92 8.99
CA ALA A 494 32.17 -18.98 8.44
C ALA A 494 32.23 -17.69 9.30
N ASP A 495 31.34 -16.72 9.01
CA ASP A 495 31.45 -15.32 9.45
C ASP A 495 30.79 -15.01 10.82
N GLY A 496 30.14 -16.00 11.43
CA GLY A 496 29.41 -15.85 12.69
C GLY A 496 30.31 -16.02 13.92
N CYS A 497 30.03 -15.24 14.97
CA CYS A 497 30.73 -15.31 16.25
C CYS A 497 29.78 -15.11 17.44
N ILE A 498 30.19 -15.63 18.60
CA ILE A 498 29.47 -15.46 19.87
C ILE A 498 30.21 -14.41 20.69
N THR A 499 29.50 -13.41 21.19
CA THR A 499 30.11 -12.22 21.82
C THR A 499 29.43 -11.83 23.12
N GLY A 500 30.20 -11.28 24.04
CA GLY A 500 29.74 -10.81 25.35
C GLY A 500 29.95 -11.84 26.47
N ASN A 501 29.31 -11.60 27.61
CA ASN A 501 29.39 -12.47 28.79
C ASN A 501 28.16 -12.27 29.69
N HIS A 502 27.99 -13.10 30.73
CA HIS A 502 26.83 -13.05 31.63
C HIS A 502 26.61 -11.69 32.35
N LYS A 503 27.61 -10.80 32.40
CA LYS A 503 27.48 -9.44 32.99
C LYS A 503 27.14 -8.37 31.96
N LYS A 504 27.72 -8.42 30.75
CA LYS A 504 27.48 -7.44 29.66
C LYS A 504 26.35 -7.85 28.69
N GLY A 505 25.78 -9.05 28.88
CA GLY A 505 24.86 -9.70 27.96
C GLY A 505 25.60 -10.53 26.91
N ILE A 506 25.05 -11.69 26.57
CA ILE A 506 25.55 -12.56 25.50
C ILE A 506 24.77 -12.25 24.23
N SER A 507 25.41 -12.38 23.06
CA SER A 507 24.77 -12.20 21.76
C SER A 507 25.52 -12.91 20.64
N ILE A 508 24.79 -13.57 19.76
CA ILE A 508 25.33 -14.13 18.52
C ILE A 508 25.35 -13.02 17.48
N ARG A 509 26.48 -12.86 16.78
CA ARG A 509 26.69 -11.84 15.76
C ARG A 509 27.04 -12.47 14.43
N LEU A 510 26.50 -11.91 13.36
CA LEU A 510 27.00 -12.10 11.99
C LEU A 510 27.46 -10.72 11.51
N ALA A 511 28.72 -10.60 11.11
CA ALA A 511 29.33 -9.34 10.73
C ALA A 511 29.79 -9.39 9.26
N GLN A 512 29.34 -8.44 8.45
CA GLN A 512 29.42 -8.49 6.99
C GLN A 512 29.64 -7.08 6.44
N SER A 513 30.25 -6.95 5.26
CA SER A 513 30.16 -5.69 4.51
C SER A 513 28.81 -5.54 3.81
N ASP A 514 28.25 -6.63 3.30
CA ASP A 514 26.97 -6.61 2.59
C ASP A 514 25.78 -6.44 3.56
N LEU A 515 25.19 -5.24 3.55
CA LEU A 515 23.98 -4.94 4.33
C LEU A 515 22.73 -5.64 3.77
N ASP A 516 22.65 -5.92 2.47
CA ASP A 516 21.51 -6.64 1.88
C ASP A 516 21.53 -8.12 2.29
N LEU A 517 22.72 -8.72 2.37
CA LEU A 517 22.93 -10.04 2.96
C LEU A 517 22.41 -10.07 4.41
N LEU A 518 22.76 -9.08 5.25
CA LEU A 518 22.24 -9.01 6.63
C LEU A 518 20.73 -8.75 6.69
N LYS A 519 20.15 -7.96 5.77
CA LYS A 519 18.69 -7.78 5.66
C LYS A 519 17.97 -9.07 5.26
N GLY A 520 18.56 -9.84 4.33
CA GLY A 520 18.08 -11.18 3.98
C GLY A 520 18.12 -12.10 5.19
N VAL A 521 19.27 -12.23 5.87
CA VAL A 521 19.42 -13.00 7.11
C VAL A 521 18.40 -12.56 8.17
N GLN A 522 18.13 -11.26 8.34
CA GLN A 522 17.12 -10.79 9.29
C GLN A 522 15.69 -11.20 8.92
N ARG A 523 15.32 -11.18 7.63
CA ARG A 523 14.02 -11.72 7.16
C ARG A 523 13.95 -13.23 7.41
N MET A 524 15.01 -13.97 7.08
CA MET A 524 15.08 -15.42 7.26
C MET A 524 14.93 -15.81 8.74
N LEU A 525 15.65 -15.11 9.62
CA LEU A 525 15.55 -15.29 11.08
C LEU A 525 14.14 -14.96 11.61
N LEU A 526 13.49 -13.89 11.14
CA LEU A 526 12.12 -13.54 11.58
C LEU A 526 11.10 -14.63 11.27
N ARG A 527 11.19 -15.24 10.08
CA ARG A 527 10.30 -16.33 9.63
C ARG A 527 10.50 -17.62 10.43
N LEU A 528 11.72 -17.85 10.94
CA LEU A 528 11.98 -18.91 11.94
C LEU A 528 11.50 -18.53 13.36
N GLY A 529 11.05 -17.29 13.57
CA GLY A 529 10.65 -16.73 14.87
C GLY A 529 11.81 -16.19 15.71
N ILE A 530 12.90 -15.76 15.07
CA ILE A 530 14.12 -15.26 15.72
C ILE A 530 14.24 -13.76 15.43
N PHE A 531 13.90 -12.92 16.41
CA PHE A 531 14.10 -11.48 16.31
C PHE A 531 15.60 -11.15 16.35
N SER A 532 16.05 -10.27 15.46
CA SER A 532 17.44 -9.80 15.40
C SER A 532 17.50 -8.31 15.11
N LYS A 533 18.60 -7.66 15.49
CA LYS A 533 18.84 -6.24 15.25
C LYS A 533 20.06 -6.02 14.37
N ILE A 534 19.90 -5.27 13.29
CA ILE A 534 21.01 -4.80 12.45
C ILE A 534 21.56 -3.48 13.01
N TYR A 535 22.87 -3.44 13.24
CA TYR A 535 23.67 -2.25 13.51
C TYR A 535 24.42 -1.90 12.22
N SER A 536 23.86 -0.99 11.43
CA SER A 536 24.49 -0.54 10.19
C SER A 536 25.72 0.33 10.48
N TYR A 537 26.81 0.15 9.72
CA TYR A 537 28.07 0.93 9.85
C TYR A 537 28.70 0.89 11.26
N ARG A 538 28.79 -0.31 11.85
CA ARG A 538 29.45 -0.54 13.14
C ARG A 538 30.98 -0.36 13.04
N LYS A 539 31.57 -0.70 11.88
CA LYS A 539 32.85 -0.12 11.41
C LYS A 539 32.64 0.41 10.00
N LYS A 540 33.63 1.10 9.46
CA LYS A 540 33.45 2.02 8.34
C LYS A 540 34.62 1.96 7.33
N GLU A 541 34.33 2.25 6.06
CA GLU A 541 35.20 2.07 4.85
C GLU A 541 36.38 3.07 4.73
N GLY A 542 37.49 2.84 5.46
CA GLY A 542 38.70 3.71 5.39
C GLY A 542 40.04 3.01 5.59
N LYS A 543 41.14 3.65 5.19
CA LYS A 543 42.51 3.08 5.09
C LYS A 543 43.09 2.65 6.46
N LYS A 544 43.63 1.42 6.60
CA LYS A 544 44.13 0.76 7.86
C LYS A 544 45.34 -0.17 7.57
N LYS A 545 45.62 -1.28 8.32
CA LYS A 545 46.60 -2.38 8.01
C LYS A 545 46.31 -3.82 8.60
N LEU A 546 46.67 -4.96 7.90
CA LEU A 546 46.59 -6.47 8.16
C LEU A 546 47.53 -7.27 7.13
N PRO A 547 47.32 -8.48 6.48
CA PRO A 547 48.27 -9.09 5.47
C PRO A 547 47.85 -9.32 3.97
N ASN A 548 48.78 -9.25 2.96
CA ASN A 548 48.50 -9.27 1.48
C ASN A 548 48.44 -10.63 0.73
N GLY A 549 48.62 -11.76 1.43
CA GLY A 549 48.55 -13.11 0.83
C GLY A 549 49.75 -13.57 -0.02
N LYS A 550 50.81 -12.77 -0.19
CA LYS A 550 52.13 -13.21 -0.72
C LYS A 550 53.24 -13.10 0.34
N GLY A 551 52.89 -13.26 1.62
CA GLY A 551 53.81 -13.07 2.75
C GLY A 551 54.21 -11.62 3.02
N GLY A 552 53.61 -10.64 2.33
CA GLY A 552 53.91 -9.22 2.48
C GLY A 552 52.67 -8.35 2.65
N PHE A 553 52.78 -7.08 2.26
CA PHE A 553 51.84 -6.00 2.62
C PHE A 553 51.78 -4.89 1.48
N LYS A 554 50.62 -4.37 0.95
CA LYS A 554 50.53 -3.48 -0.29
C LYS A 554 49.41 -2.35 -0.45
N GLU A 555 48.30 -2.45 -1.28
CA GLU A 555 47.06 -1.55 -1.42
C GLU A 555 45.82 -2.15 -2.24
N TYR A 556 44.51 -2.09 -1.78
CA TYR A 556 43.19 -2.66 -2.35
C TYR A 556 41.86 -1.96 -1.80
N ASN A 557 40.63 -2.55 -1.57
CA ASN A 557 39.57 -2.06 -0.58
C ASN A 557 38.78 -3.00 0.39
N VAL A 558 38.30 -2.40 1.51
CA VAL A 558 37.32 -2.86 2.53
C VAL A 558 36.16 -1.85 2.64
N GLU A 559 34.94 -2.34 2.42
CA GLU A 559 33.70 -1.55 2.55
C GLU A 559 33.33 -1.20 4.01
N ALA A 560 32.20 -0.50 4.18
CA ALA A 560 31.53 -0.37 5.46
C ALA A 560 31.28 -1.74 6.11
N PHE A 561 31.25 -1.80 7.44
CA PHE A 561 31.07 -3.06 8.18
C PHE A 561 29.83 -3.00 9.05
N HIS A 562 28.89 -3.89 8.76
CA HIS A 562 27.57 -3.98 9.34
C HIS A 562 27.51 -5.22 10.22
N GLU A 563 26.60 -5.25 11.19
CA GLU A 563 26.49 -6.39 12.10
C GLU A 563 25.04 -6.67 12.47
N LEU A 564 24.62 -7.92 12.29
CA LEU A 564 23.34 -8.44 12.77
C LEU A 564 23.54 -9.09 14.13
N ALA A 565 22.62 -8.84 15.06
CA ALA A 565 22.70 -9.28 16.44
C ALA A 565 21.46 -10.03 16.91
N ILE A 566 21.66 -11.27 17.36
CA ILE A 566 20.66 -12.10 18.02
C ILE A 566 20.88 -12.00 19.53
N SER A 567 19.83 -11.67 20.29
CA SER A 567 19.92 -11.40 21.74
C SER A 567 18.61 -11.73 22.47
N LYS A 568 18.65 -11.73 23.82
CA LYS A 568 17.53 -12.15 24.68
C LYS A 568 17.17 -13.64 24.43
N GLU A 569 15.91 -14.05 24.61
CA GLU A 569 15.49 -15.43 24.34
C GLU A 569 15.76 -15.91 22.90
N ASN A 570 15.94 -15.01 21.93
CA ASN A 570 16.28 -15.36 20.55
C ASN A 570 17.61 -16.13 20.42
N ILE A 571 18.52 -16.02 21.39
CA ILE A 571 19.76 -16.83 21.45
C ILE A 571 19.41 -18.32 21.59
N PHE A 572 18.46 -18.64 22.47
CA PHE A 572 17.94 -20.00 22.64
C PHE A 572 17.12 -20.44 21.43
N ARG A 573 16.31 -19.53 20.83
CA ARG A 573 15.59 -19.80 19.58
C ARG A 573 16.57 -20.14 18.42
N PHE A 574 17.72 -19.46 18.32
CA PHE A 574 18.78 -19.77 17.35
C PHE A 574 19.49 -21.09 17.66
N TYR A 575 19.88 -21.35 18.91
CA TYR A 575 20.47 -22.64 19.31
C TYR A 575 19.54 -23.82 18.95
N LYS A 576 18.24 -23.69 19.21
CA LYS A 576 17.26 -24.75 18.94
C LYS A 576 16.83 -24.92 17.49
N LYS A 577 16.97 -23.90 16.62
CA LYS A 577 16.62 -24.03 15.19
C LYS A 577 17.84 -24.09 14.24
N VAL A 578 19.00 -23.54 14.58
CA VAL A 578 20.15 -23.37 13.68
C VAL A 578 21.44 -23.96 14.25
N GLY A 579 21.87 -23.51 15.43
CA GLY A 579 23.13 -23.92 16.05
C GLY A 579 24.39 -23.51 15.28
N PHE A 580 25.49 -24.23 15.52
CA PHE A 580 26.77 -24.15 14.79
C PHE A 580 27.23 -25.56 14.39
N GLY A 581 28.07 -25.68 13.37
CA GLY A 581 28.78 -26.90 12.93
C GLY A 581 30.27 -26.88 13.33
N ASP A 582 30.83 -25.70 13.50
CA ASP A 582 32.07 -25.48 14.26
C ASP A 582 31.86 -25.96 15.71
N GLN A 583 32.58 -27.01 16.09
CA GLN A 583 32.44 -27.64 17.42
C GLN A 583 32.79 -26.67 18.56
N LYS A 584 33.77 -25.78 18.37
CA LYS A 584 34.20 -24.80 19.36
C LYS A 584 33.15 -23.68 19.53
N LYS A 585 32.55 -23.19 18.44
CA LYS A 585 31.42 -22.26 18.50
C LYS A 585 30.20 -22.92 19.15
N ASN A 586 29.88 -24.17 18.82
CA ASN A 586 28.72 -24.86 19.38
C ASN A 586 28.87 -25.12 20.89
N LEU A 587 29.98 -25.69 21.35
CA LEU A 587 30.27 -25.89 22.78
C LEU A 587 30.29 -24.58 23.57
N THR A 588 30.77 -23.49 22.95
CA THR A 588 30.71 -22.14 23.52
C THR A 588 29.25 -21.67 23.72
N LEU A 589 28.38 -21.89 22.74
CA LEU A 589 26.95 -21.54 22.84
C LEU A 589 26.22 -22.37 23.90
N GLU A 590 26.48 -23.66 23.96
CA GLU A 590 25.92 -24.58 24.96
C GLU A 590 26.36 -24.21 26.38
N SER A 591 27.67 -23.98 26.58
CA SER A 591 28.20 -23.50 27.86
C SER A 591 27.54 -22.19 28.30
N PHE A 592 27.35 -21.23 27.39
CA PHE A 592 26.68 -19.97 27.69
C PHE A 592 25.19 -20.12 28.04
N LEU A 593 24.49 -21.12 27.48
CA LEU A 593 23.08 -21.39 27.80
C LEU A 593 22.95 -22.15 29.13
N ASN A 594 23.78 -23.18 29.34
CA ASN A 594 23.77 -24.00 30.56
C ASN A 594 24.16 -23.19 31.81
N ASN A 595 25.11 -22.25 31.69
CA ASN A 595 25.52 -21.37 32.79
C ASN A 595 24.57 -20.17 33.04
N TYR A 596 23.45 -20.05 32.31
CA TYR A 596 22.61 -18.85 32.34
C TYR A 596 21.60 -18.83 33.51
N LYS A 597 22.06 -18.48 34.72
CA LYS A 597 21.34 -18.53 36.03
C LYS A 597 20.02 -17.73 36.18
N ARG A 598 19.44 -17.15 35.13
CA ARG A 598 18.16 -16.39 35.16
C ARG A 598 17.37 -16.67 33.89
N ARG A 599 16.03 -16.61 33.89
CA ARG A 599 15.27 -16.74 32.63
C ARG A 599 15.70 -15.65 31.63
N LEU A 600 15.95 -16.03 30.37
CA LEU A 600 16.23 -15.07 29.29
C LEU A 600 15.05 -14.09 29.13
N ASN A 601 15.35 -12.84 28.81
CA ASN A 601 14.34 -11.80 28.64
C ASN A 601 13.37 -12.17 27.51
N LYS A 602 12.05 -12.12 27.79
CA LYS A 602 11.01 -12.35 26.77
C LYS A 602 11.16 -11.35 25.64
N GLU A 603 11.18 -11.84 24.41
CA GLU A 603 10.96 -11.00 23.25
C GLU A 603 9.46 -10.94 22.96
N PHE A 604 9.04 -9.77 22.49
CA PHE A 604 7.66 -9.52 22.05
C PHE A 604 7.64 -8.90 20.65
N PHE A 605 8.84 -8.68 20.09
CA PHE A 605 9.15 -8.16 18.77
C PHE A 605 9.13 -6.62 18.70
N ILE A 606 9.77 -5.91 19.67
CA ILE A 606 9.70 -4.45 20.08
C ILE A 606 10.86 -3.51 19.55
N ALA A 607 10.82 -2.17 19.19
CA ALA A 607 9.81 -1.14 18.70
C ALA A 607 10.36 0.29 18.44
N THR A 608 9.61 1.20 17.71
CA THR A 608 9.67 2.74 17.69
C THR A 608 9.89 3.51 16.32
N VAL A 609 8.94 3.57 15.37
CA VAL A 609 8.94 4.26 14.02
C VAL A 609 9.84 5.50 13.97
N GLU A 610 10.73 5.71 12.99
CA GLU A 610 11.67 6.86 12.96
C GLU A 610 11.67 7.77 11.70
N GLU A 611 10.96 7.42 10.63
CA GLU A 611 10.61 8.22 9.45
C GLU A 611 9.55 7.42 8.67
N ILE A 612 8.92 8.00 7.65
CA ILE A 612 8.13 7.26 6.64
C ILE A 612 8.45 7.93 5.31
N VAL A 613 9.09 7.22 4.39
CA VAL A 613 9.69 7.83 3.19
C VAL A 613 8.90 7.40 1.96
N PHE A 614 8.46 8.38 1.18
CA PHE A 614 7.96 8.14 -0.17
C PHE A 614 9.10 7.55 -1.03
N GLU A 615 8.97 6.29 -1.44
CA GLU A 615 9.98 5.58 -2.26
C GLU A 615 9.65 5.57 -3.76
N GLY A 616 8.52 6.15 -4.17
CA GLY A 616 8.20 6.36 -5.58
C GLY A 616 6.90 5.68 -6.03
N MET A 617 6.76 5.58 -7.34
CA MET A 617 5.58 5.03 -8.00
C MET A 617 5.71 3.50 -8.08
N GLU A 618 4.84 2.75 -7.41
CA GLU A 618 4.89 1.30 -7.39
C GLU A 618 3.53 0.63 -7.52
N GLU A 619 3.58 -0.64 -7.86
CA GLU A 619 2.45 -1.54 -7.88
C GLU A 619 1.97 -1.71 -6.42
N VAL A 620 0.78 -1.20 -6.09
CA VAL A 620 0.18 -1.29 -4.73
C VAL A 620 -1.22 -1.81 -4.79
N TYR A 621 -1.75 -2.44 -3.74
CA TYR A 621 -2.02 -3.89 -3.76
C TYR A 621 -2.96 -4.31 -2.53
N ASP A 622 -4.06 -5.08 -2.40
CA ASP A 622 -4.62 -5.37 -1.00
C ASP A 622 -5.58 -6.54 -0.70
N VAL A 623 -5.45 -7.20 0.48
CA VAL A 623 -5.97 -8.54 0.80
C VAL A 623 -7.23 -8.68 1.66
N GLN A 624 -7.74 -9.91 1.53
CA GLN A 624 -8.62 -10.69 2.36
C GLN A 624 -8.12 -12.15 2.39
N ILE A 625 -7.97 -12.63 3.61
CA ILE A 625 -7.80 -14.00 4.10
C ILE A 625 -9.25 -14.47 4.56
N PRO A 626 -9.56 -15.65 5.13
CA PRO A 626 -10.61 -15.77 6.20
C PRO A 626 -10.23 -15.51 7.69
N GLY A 627 -11.15 -14.91 8.47
CA GLY A 627 -11.05 -14.70 9.95
C GLY A 627 -10.65 -13.31 10.54
N ILE A 628 -9.45 -12.78 10.27
CA ILE A 628 -8.70 -11.76 11.04
C ILE A 628 -8.26 -10.41 10.35
N ASN A 629 -8.81 -9.95 9.20
CA ASN A 629 -8.24 -8.97 8.20
C ASN A 629 -6.83 -8.49 8.52
N ILE A 630 -5.90 -9.43 8.41
CA ILE A 630 -4.47 -9.26 8.64
C ILE A 630 -3.80 -10.26 7.71
N PHE A 631 -2.71 -9.82 7.10
CA PHE A 631 -1.69 -10.67 6.50
C PHE A 631 -0.34 -10.39 7.12
N ASP A 632 0.63 -11.27 6.91
CA ASP A 632 2.04 -10.92 7.05
C ASP A 632 2.52 -10.18 5.80
N GLY A 633 3.00 -8.95 5.93
CA GLY A 633 3.63 -8.20 4.83
C GLY A 633 5.00 -7.70 5.22
N ASN A 634 6.08 -8.38 4.79
CA ASN A 634 7.47 -8.18 5.26
C ASN A 634 7.61 -8.24 6.79
N GLY A 635 6.70 -8.91 7.49
CA GLY A 635 6.59 -8.90 8.95
C GLY A 635 5.37 -8.15 9.52
N PHE A 636 4.70 -7.26 8.77
CA PHE A 636 3.68 -6.28 9.24
C PHE A 636 2.21 -6.74 8.96
N LYS A 637 1.15 -5.94 9.27
CA LYS A 637 -0.30 -6.38 9.37
C LYS A 637 -1.36 -5.33 8.87
N LEU A 638 -2.37 -5.66 8.02
CA LEU A 638 -2.99 -4.81 6.91
C LEU A 638 -4.51 -5.17 6.43
N HIS A 639 -5.41 -4.29 5.83
CA HIS A 639 -6.94 -4.33 5.52
C HIS A 639 -7.64 -3.33 4.43
N ASN A 640 -8.83 -3.65 3.78
CA ASN A 640 -9.53 -3.11 2.50
C ASN A 640 -10.89 -2.23 2.42
N CYS A 641 -11.45 -1.77 1.21
CA CYS A 641 -12.81 -1.07 0.86
C CYS A 641 -13.18 -0.67 -0.67
N GLY A 642 -14.44 -0.22 -1.13
CA GLY A 642 -14.79 0.48 -2.48
C GLY A 642 -16.28 0.83 -3.03
N GLU A 643 -16.54 1.57 -4.20
CA GLU A 643 -17.88 2.07 -4.81
C GLU A 643 -18.22 2.18 -6.41
N GLN A 644 -18.56 3.32 -7.15
CA GLN A 644 -19.35 3.44 -8.51
C GLN A 644 -18.84 4.22 -9.87
N PRO A 645 -19.48 4.13 -11.14
CA PRO A 645 -18.97 4.44 -12.59
C PRO A 645 -19.67 5.42 -13.69
N LEU A 646 -19.07 5.75 -14.92
CA LEU A 646 -19.44 6.80 -16.01
C LEU A 646 -18.81 6.78 -17.51
N LEU A 647 -19.04 7.75 -18.46
CA LEU A 647 -18.32 7.93 -19.80
C LEU A 647 -16.94 8.67 -19.68
N PRO A 648 -16.05 8.62 -20.71
CA PRO A 648 -14.82 9.43 -20.81
C PRO A 648 -14.91 10.91 -20.38
N TYR A 649 -14.10 11.30 -19.39
CA TYR A 649 -14.07 12.63 -18.75
C TYR A 649 -15.40 13.11 -18.15
N GLU A 650 -16.44 12.27 -18.02
CA GLU A 650 -17.61 12.66 -17.24
C GLU A 650 -17.33 12.66 -15.73
N SER A 651 -18.15 13.42 -15.00
CA SER A 651 -18.30 13.30 -13.55
C SER A 651 -19.77 13.24 -13.18
N CYS A 652 -20.07 12.74 -11.98
CA CYS A 652 -21.44 12.69 -11.47
C CYS A 652 -21.48 13.07 -9.98
N ASN A 653 -22.39 13.98 -9.66
CA ASN A 653 -22.80 14.29 -8.29
C ASN A 653 -24.00 13.44 -7.89
N LEU A 654 -23.93 12.88 -6.68
CA LEU A 654 -24.89 11.91 -6.17
C LEU A 654 -25.70 12.51 -5.03
N GLY A 655 -26.90 11.99 -4.82
CA GLY A 655 -27.71 12.28 -3.65
C GLY A 655 -28.61 11.11 -3.31
N SER A 656 -29.16 11.08 -2.10
CA SER A 656 -30.02 9.97 -1.68
C SER A 656 -31.22 10.46 -0.88
N ILE A 657 -32.42 10.05 -1.30
CA ILE A 657 -33.67 10.22 -0.56
C ILE A 657 -33.67 9.22 0.60
N ASN A 658 -34.04 9.69 1.79
CA ASN A 658 -34.17 8.86 2.98
C ASN A 658 -35.58 8.26 3.06
N LEU A 659 -35.75 7.01 2.63
CA LEU A 659 -37.06 6.35 2.61
C LEU A 659 -37.64 6.13 4.01
N ALA A 660 -36.80 6.09 5.05
CA ALA A 660 -37.26 6.11 6.45
C ALA A 660 -37.96 7.44 6.86
N LYS A 661 -37.93 8.46 5.99
CA LYS A 661 -38.67 9.73 6.11
C LYS A 661 -39.79 9.89 5.06
N MET A 662 -40.10 8.82 4.31
CA MET A 662 -41.14 8.78 3.26
C MET A 662 -42.28 7.82 3.64
N VAL A 663 -42.57 7.72 4.94
CA VAL A 663 -43.69 6.94 5.49
C VAL A 663 -44.52 7.81 6.44
N LYS A 664 -45.85 7.66 6.38
CA LYS A 664 -46.81 8.33 7.27
C LYS A 664 -47.64 7.30 8.04
N LYS A 665 -47.97 7.58 9.31
CA LYS A 665 -48.82 6.70 10.12
C LYS A 665 -50.30 7.00 9.82
N VAL A 666 -51.06 5.97 9.44
CA VAL A 666 -52.48 6.03 9.12
C VAL A 666 -53.19 5.07 10.09
N GLY A 667 -53.87 5.63 11.09
CA GLY A 667 -54.38 4.85 12.22
C GLY A 667 -53.26 4.09 12.96
N SER A 668 -53.33 2.77 12.96
CA SER A 668 -52.33 1.88 13.58
C SER A 668 -51.22 1.41 12.63
N LYS A 669 -51.30 1.68 11.32
CA LYS A 669 -50.35 1.20 10.29
C LYS A 669 -49.49 2.35 9.75
N PHE A 670 -48.39 2.00 9.08
CA PHE A 670 -47.66 2.96 8.23
C PHE A 670 -47.97 2.70 6.76
N GLU A 671 -47.99 3.78 5.99
CA GLU A 671 -48.13 3.78 4.53
C GLU A 671 -47.04 4.66 3.90
N VAL A 672 -46.74 4.45 2.62
CA VAL A 672 -45.77 5.29 1.89
C VAL A 672 -46.36 6.68 1.67
N ASP A 673 -45.60 7.70 2.02
CA ASP A 673 -45.95 9.09 1.76
C ASP A 673 -45.54 9.50 0.34
N TRP A 674 -46.35 9.08 -0.64
CA TRP A 674 -46.13 9.34 -2.06
C TRP A 674 -46.02 10.84 -2.39
N ASP A 675 -46.72 11.69 -1.63
CA ASP A 675 -46.74 13.14 -1.81
C ASP A 675 -45.39 13.75 -1.43
N SER A 676 -44.93 13.51 -0.18
CA SER A 676 -43.59 13.92 0.27
C SER A 676 -42.47 13.27 -0.56
N LEU A 677 -42.63 12.02 -0.99
CA LEU A 677 -41.67 11.36 -1.88
C LEU A 677 -41.58 12.08 -3.24
N GLY A 678 -42.71 12.52 -3.79
CA GLY A 678 -42.79 13.24 -5.06
C GLY A 678 -42.14 14.62 -4.98
N GLU A 679 -42.46 15.40 -3.94
CA GLU A 679 -41.85 16.72 -3.69
C GLU A 679 -40.34 16.61 -3.49
N VAL A 680 -39.89 15.70 -2.63
CA VAL A 680 -38.46 15.50 -2.33
C VAL A 680 -37.70 15.00 -3.56
N THR A 681 -38.32 14.18 -4.41
CA THR A 681 -37.71 13.76 -5.68
C THR A 681 -37.45 14.96 -6.60
N LYS A 682 -38.45 15.82 -6.81
CA LYS A 682 -38.29 17.03 -7.64
C LYS A 682 -37.23 17.97 -7.08
N LEU A 683 -37.32 18.28 -5.78
CA LEU A 683 -36.34 19.15 -5.11
C LEU A 683 -34.93 18.56 -5.16
N ALA A 684 -34.76 17.24 -5.05
CA ALA A 684 -33.48 16.57 -5.16
C ALA A 684 -32.90 16.62 -6.59
N ILE A 685 -33.71 16.47 -7.63
CA ILE A 685 -33.27 16.62 -9.03
C ILE A 685 -32.83 18.07 -9.30
N ARG A 686 -33.62 19.07 -8.89
CA ARG A 686 -33.22 20.49 -9.02
C ARG A 686 -31.97 20.81 -8.21
N PHE A 687 -31.84 20.28 -7.00
CA PHE A 687 -30.62 20.41 -6.20
C PHE A 687 -29.40 19.82 -6.93
N LEU A 688 -29.54 18.63 -7.52
CA LEU A 688 -28.44 17.96 -8.23
C LEU A 688 -28.10 18.62 -9.57
N ASP A 689 -29.06 19.17 -10.32
CA ASP A 689 -28.76 19.99 -11.52
C ASP A 689 -28.06 21.31 -11.13
N ASN A 690 -28.50 21.95 -10.04
CA ASN A 690 -27.83 23.14 -9.50
C ASN A 690 -26.40 22.84 -9.02
N VAL A 691 -26.16 21.65 -8.45
CA VAL A 691 -24.81 21.23 -8.02
C VAL A 691 -23.85 21.19 -9.21
N ILE A 692 -24.28 20.85 -10.43
CA ILE A 692 -23.42 20.89 -11.62
C ILE A 692 -22.88 22.31 -11.87
N ASP A 693 -23.74 23.32 -11.80
CA ASP A 693 -23.37 24.71 -12.09
C ASP A 693 -22.62 25.38 -10.93
N ALA A 694 -22.79 24.87 -9.70
CA ALA A 694 -22.04 25.29 -8.52
C ALA A 694 -20.63 24.62 -8.43
N ASN A 695 -20.35 23.63 -9.28
CA ASN A 695 -19.18 22.77 -9.21
C ASN A 695 -17.93 23.43 -9.80
N LYS A 696 -16.85 23.46 -9.03
CA LYS A 696 -15.51 23.78 -9.55
C LYS A 696 -14.81 22.49 -9.94
N PHE A 697 -14.85 22.17 -11.23
CA PHE A 697 -14.24 20.96 -11.77
C PHE A 697 -12.70 21.04 -11.75
N PRO A 698 -11.99 19.91 -11.51
CA PRO A 698 -10.53 19.87 -11.44
C PRO A 698 -9.84 19.95 -12.82
N LEU A 699 -10.60 19.83 -13.91
CA LEU A 699 -10.12 19.86 -15.30
C LEU A 699 -11.15 20.50 -16.25
N PRO A 700 -10.71 21.24 -17.30
CA PRO A 700 -11.58 21.80 -18.33
C PRO A 700 -12.40 20.75 -19.07
N GLN A 701 -11.79 19.63 -19.50
CA GLN A 701 -12.46 18.55 -20.23
C GLN A 701 -13.62 17.95 -19.42
N ILE A 702 -13.44 17.87 -18.09
CA ILE A 702 -14.45 17.32 -17.18
C ILE A 702 -15.59 18.32 -16.96
N ARG A 703 -15.28 19.62 -16.90
CA ARG A 703 -16.30 20.67 -16.92
C ARG A 703 -17.11 20.61 -18.20
N GLU A 704 -16.46 20.51 -19.35
CA GLU A 704 -17.10 20.45 -20.65
C GLU A 704 -18.02 19.23 -20.78
N ASN A 705 -17.50 18.01 -20.55
CA ASN A 705 -18.31 16.79 -20.67
C ASN A 705 -19.44 16.75 -19.63
N THR A 706 -19.19 17.15 -18.37
CA THR A 706 -20.26 17.19 -17.36
C THR A 706 -21.32 18.25 -17.69
N LEU A 707 -20.95 19.41 -18.27
CA LEU A 707 -21.94 20.40 -18.73
C LEU A 707 -22.66 19.97 -20.01
N ARG A 708 -22.03 19.14 -20.85
CA ARG A 708 -22.57 18.65 -22.12
C ARG A 708 -23.64 17.56 -21.94
N THR A 709 -23.48 16.65 -20.98
CA THR A 709 -24.46 15.58 -20.69
C THR A 709 -25.28 15.81 -19.43
N ARG A 710 -24.79 16.62 -18.48
CA ARG A 710 -25.45 16.98 -17.20
C ARG A 710 -25.96 15.78 -16.40
N LYS A 711 -25.24 14.65 -16.42
CA LYS A 711 -25.61 13.43 -15.68
C LYS A 711 -25.59 13.66 -14.17
N ILE A 712 -26.64 13.17 -13.49
CA ILE A 712 -26.77 13.19 -12.04
C ILE A 712 -27.17 11.81 -11.50
N GLY A 713 -26.93 11.61 -10.21
CA GLY A 713 -27.19 10.32 -9.54
C GLY A 713 -28.10 10.47 -8.33
N LEU A 714 -29.40 10.60 -8.55
CA LEU A 714 -30.40 10.51 -7.49
C LEU A 714 -30.66 9.04 -7.13
N GLY A 715 -30.47 8.71 -5.86
CA GLY A 715 -30.75 7.39 -5.30
C GLY A 715 -31.58 7.43 -4.04
N ILE A 716 -31.54 6.33 -3.31
CA ILE A 716 -32.29 6.09 -2.08
C ILE A 716 -31.40 5.48 -1.00
N MET A 717 -31.83 5.63 0.25
CA MET A 717 -31.34 4.91 1.44
C MET A 717 -32.52 4.66 2.39
N GLY A 718 -32.34 3.78 3.37
CA GLY A 718 -33.38 3.43 4.33
C GLY A 718 -34.48 2.52 3.78
N TRP A 719 -34.23 1.78 2.69
CA TRP A 719 -35.20 0.88 2.08
C TRP A 719 -35.69 -0.21 3.06
N ALA A 720 -34.77 -0.87 3.77
CA ALA A 720 -35.15 -1.89 4.76
C ALA A 720 -35.83 -1.26 5.98
N THR A 721 -35.42 -0.05 6.37
CA THR A 721 -36.09 0.74 7.42
C THR A 721 -37.55 1.05 7.05
N MET A 722 -37.81 1.50 5.82
CA MET A 722 -39.16 1.72 5.28
C MET A 722 -39.98 0.42 5.28
N LEU A 723 -39.48 -0.65 4.66
CA LEU A 723 -40.16 -1.95 4.62
C LEU A 723 -40.56 -2.44 6.02
N SER A 724 -39.71 -2.21 7.01
CA SER A 724 -39.98 -2.57 8.42
C SER A 724 -41.12 -1.78 9.05
N PHE A 725 -41.22 -0.47 8.80
CA PHE A 725 -42.38 0.32 9.24
C PHE A 725 -43.66 -0.13 8.55
N LEU A 726 -43.59 -0.49 7.26
CA LEU A 726 -44.69 -1.04 6.47
C LEU A 726 -45.02 -2.51 6.79
N GLY A 727 -44.36 -3.12 7.79
CA GLY A 727 -44.58 -4.52 8.18
C GLY A 727 -44.26 -5.55 7.09
N THR A 728 -43.45 -5.20 6.09
CA THR A 728 -43.20 -5.98 4.89
C THR A 728 -41.82 -6.65 4.93
N PRO A 729 -41.71 -7.99 4.84
CA PRO A 729 -40.41 -8.69 4.77
C PRO A 729 -39.63 -8.34 3.50
N TYR A 730 -38.31 -8.16 3.62
CA TYR A 730 -37.43 -7.84 2.48
C TYR A 730 -37.41 -8.95 1.41
N ASP A 731 -37.47 -10.21 1.83
CA ASP A 731 -37.47 -11.41 1.00
C ASP A 731 -38.90 -11.82 0.57
N SER A 732 -39.66 -10.87 0.00
CA SER A 732 -41.04 -11.10 -0.42
C SER A 732 -41.38 -10.45 -1.76
N SER A 733 -42.35 -11.03 -2.50
CA SER A 733 -42.89 -10.44 -3.73
C SER A 733 -43.48 -9.06 -3.49
N GLN A 734 -44.16 -8.85 -2.36
CA GLN A 734 -44.70 -7.55 -1.93
C GLN A 734 -43.61 -6.48 -1.83
N ALA A 735 -42.40 -6.82 -1.34
CA ALA A 735 -41.28 -5.89 -1.33
C ALA A 735 -40.73 -5.60 -2.74
N LEU A 736 -40.72 -6.58 -3.65
CA LEU A 736 -40.33 -6.36 -5.05
C LEU A 736 -41.35 -5.50 -5.81
N GLU A 737 -42.65 -5.75 -5.64
CA GLU A 737 -43.75 -4.98 -6.22
C GLU A 737 -43.73 -3.53 -5.70
N LEU A 738 -43.54 -3.35 -4.39
CA LEU A 738 -43.38 -2.03 -3.80
C LEU A 738 -42.10 -1.34 -4.29
N GLY A 739 -40.97 -2.05 -4.40
CA GLY A 739 -39.72 -1.52 -4.92
C GLY A 739 -39.85 -1.04 -6.37
N LYS A 740 -40.52 -1.82 -7.22
CA LYS A 740 -40.86 -1.46 -8.61
C LYS A 740 -41.72 -0.20 -8.65
N LYS A 741 -42.82 -0.16 -7.88
CA LYS A 741 -43.71 0.99 -7.79
C LYS A 741 -43.01 2.24 -7.27
N LEU A 742 -42.19 2.10 -6.22
CA LEU A 742 -41.48 3.19 -5.57
C LEU A 742 -40.37 3.78 -6.46
N MET A 743 -39.51 2.94 -7.03
CA MET A 743 -38.43 3.43 -7.89
C MET A 743 -38.99 3.97 -9.21
N GLY A 744 -40.03 3.36 -9.77
CA GLY A 744 -40.72 3.90 -10.95
C GLY A 744 -41.42 5.23 -10.70
N PHE A 745 -42.00 5.43 -9.51
CA PHE A 745 -42.54 6.72 -9.10
C PHE A 745 -41.45 7.80 -8.98
N ILE A 746 -40.32 7.47 -8.33
CA ILE A 746 -39.15 8.36 -8.25
C ILE A 746 -38.64 8.68 -9.67
N TYR A 747 -38.51 7.67 -10.54
CA TYR A 747 -38.05 7.84 -11.91
C TYR A 747 -38.95 8.80 -12.71
N ASN A 748 -40.25 8.57 -12.68
CA ASN A 748 -41.22 9.40 -13.38
C ASN A 748 -41.26 10.83 -12.83
N LYS A 749 -41.15 11.03 -11.51
CA LYS A 749 -41.05 12.37 -10.90
C LYS A 749 -39.73 13.06 -11.20
N ALA A 750 -38.64 12.31 -11.39
CA ALA A 750 -37.35 12.85 -11.80
C ALA A 750 -37.34 13.26 -13.28
N ILE A 751 -37.96 12.47 -14.16
CA ILE A 751 -38.20 12.83 -15.56
C ILE A 751 -39.06 14.09 -15.64
N GLU A 752 -40.17 14.16 -14.86
CA GLU A 752 -41.05 15.33 -14.81
C GLU A 752 -40.28 16.62 -14.44
N GLU A 753 -39.44 16.59 -13.40
CA GLU A 753 -38.63 17.75 -13.03
C GLU A 753 -37.57 18.07 -14.08
N SER A 754 -36.86 17.08 -14.64
CA SER A 754 -35.83 17.33 -15.65
C SER A 754 -36.41 17.89 -16.96
N VAL A 755 -37.65 17.51 -17.33
CA VAL A 755 -38.44 18.18 -18.39
C VAL A 755 -38.77 19.63 -18.02
N ASN A 756 -39.19 19.89 -16.78
CA ASN A 756 -39.52 21.25 -16.34
C ASN A 756 -38.28 22.16 -16.28
N LEU A 757 -37.14 21.63 -15.82
CA LEU A 757 -35.85 22.33 -15.87
C LEU A 757 -35.39 22.54 -17.32
N ALA A 758 -35.69 21.64 -18.25
CA ALA A 758 -35.37 21.83 -19.68
C ALA A 758 -36.17 23.01 -20.28
N LYS A 759 -37.45 23.17 -19.92
CA LYS A 759 -38.27 24.33 -20.37
C LYS A 759 -37.70 25.68 -19.93
N VAL A 760 -37.06 25.74 -18.75
CA VAL A 760 -36.55 26.98 -18.14
C VAL A 760 -35.06 27.23 -18.46
N ARG A 761 -34.27 26.17 -18.60
CA ARG A 761 -32.79 26.24 -18.69
C ARG A 761 -32.22 25.71 -20.01
N GLY A 762 -33.07 25.21 -20.91
CA GLY A 762 -32.71 24.41 -22.08
C GLY A 762 -32.44 22.94 -21.74
N GLU A 763 -32.64 22.04 -22.71
CA GLU A 763 -32.19 20.65 -22.65
C GLU A 763 -30.66 20.52 -22.38
N PHE A 764 -30.17 19.33 -22.03
CA PHE A 764 -28.72 19.11 -21.96
C PHE A 764 -28.07 19.26 -23.36
N PRO A 765 -26.88 19.88 -23.50
CA PRO A 765 -26.33 20.22 -24.82
C PRO A 765 -26.17 19.06 -25.81
N ALA A 766 -25.87 17.84 -25.33
CA ALA A 766 -25.81 16.62 -26.16
C ALA A 766 -27.17 15.89 -26.29
N TRP A 767 -28.30 16.60 -26.16
CA TRP A 767 -29.62 16.00 -26.36
C TRP A 767 -29.85 15.57 -27.81
N ARG A 768 -29.34 16.32 -28.80
CA ARG A 768 -29.37 15.90 -30.20
C ARG A 768 -28.50 14.66 -30.42
N GLY A 769 -29.00 13.68 -31.18
CA GLY A 769 -28.41 12.35 -31.34
C GLY A 769 -28.63 11.41 -30.15
N SER A 770 -29.23 11.85 -29.05
CA SER A 770 -29.42 11.03 -27.84
C SER A 770 -30.59 10.05 -27.98
N VAL A 771 -30.64 9.06 -27.08
CA VAL A 771 -31.83 8.19 -26.91
C VAL A 771 -33.06 9.02 -26.51
N TRP A 772 -32.87 10.17 -25.86
CA TRP A 772 -33.95 11.07 -25.45
C TRP A 772 -34.55 11.87 -26.61
N GLU A 773 -33.75 12.26 -27.60
CA GLU A 773 -34.25 12.83 -28.86
C GLU A 773 -35.05 11.80 -29.66
N LYS A 774 -34.55 10.56 -29.78
CA LYS A 774 -35.27 9.45 -30.42
C LYS A 774 -36.61 9.11 -29.74
N ARG A 775 -36.78 9.49 -28.47
CA ARG A 775 -38.03 9.37 -27.69
C ARG A 775 -38.89 10.65 -27.72
N GLY A 776 -38.40 11.75 -28.30
CA GLY A 776 -39.07 13.06 -28.26
C GLY A 776 -39.05 13.79 -26.90
N ILE A 777 -38.32 13.28 -25.91
CA ILE A 777 -38.35 13.78 -24.52
C ILE A 777 -37.19 14.74 -24.28
N LYS A 778 -37.47 16.04 -24.19
CA LYS A 778 -36.48 17.06 -23.82
C LYS A 778 -36.19 17.04 -22.31
N LEU A 779 -35.00 16.58 -21.92
CA LEU A 779 -34.52 16.54 -20.53
C LEU A 779 -33.40 17.55 -20.28
N ARG A 780 -33.27 18.01 -19.03
CA ARG A 780 -32.14 18.82 -18.57
C ARG A 780 -30.88 17.99 -18.28
N ASN A 781 -31.02 16.68 -18.10
CA ASN A 781 -29.97 15.76 -17.64
C ASN A 781 -30.03 14.45 -18.45
N ALA A 782 -28.88 13.93 -18.89
CA ALA A 782 -28.86 12.69 -19.69
C ALA A 782 -29.14 11.42 -18.87
N THR A 783 -28.76 11.41 -17.58
CA THR A 783 -29.18 10.41 -16.59
C THR A 783 -29.61 11.10 -15.30
N LEU A 784 -30.55 10.47 -14.59
CA LEU A 784 -31.20 10.99 -13.39
C LEU A 784 -30.95 10.08 -12.18
N THR A 785 -31.03 8.76 -12.33
CA THR A 785 -31.10 7.82 -11.19
C THR A 785 -29.92 6.86 -11.07
N THR A 786 -29.53 6.54 -9.84
CA THR A 786 -28.50 5.53 -9.47
C THR A 786 -28.71 5.07 -8.03
N ILE A 787 -28.15 3.95 -7.60
CA ILE A 787 -28.15 3.56 -6.18
C ILE A 787 -26.72 3.35 -5.70
N ALA A 788 -26.29 4.19 -4.77
CA ALA A 788 -24.95 4.20 -4.16
C ALA A 788 -24.90 3.38 -2.86
N PRO A 789 -23.71 3.02 -2.34
CA PRO A 789 -23.61 2.37 -1.02
C PRO A 789 -24.11 3.25 0.14
N THR A 790 -24.11 4.58 0.00
CA THR A 790 -24.52 5.59 1.00
C THR A 790 -23.81 5.55 2.38
N GLY A 791 -22.87 4.63 2.62
CA GLY A 791 -22.33 4.28 3.95
C GLY A 791 -21.60 5.34 4.78
N SER A 792 -21.56 6.60 4.35
CA SER A 792 -21.22 7.76 5.21
C SER A 792 -22.34 8.80 5.33
N ILE A 793 -23.31 8.82 4.40
CA ILE A 793 -24.45 9.76 4.41
C ILE A 793 -25.69 9.17 5.09
N SER A 794 -25.88 7.84 5.07
CA SER A 794 -26.91 7.18 5.89
C SER A 794 -26.70 7.45 7.38
N ILE A 795 -25.46 7.38 7.86
CA ILE A 795 -25.09 7.73 9.25
C ILE A 795 -25.46 9.19 9.59
N ILE A 796 -25.39 10.10 8.61
CA ILE A 796 -25.71 11.53 8.78
C ILE A 796 -27.22 11.77 8.72
N ALA A 797 -27.98 10.99 7.95
CA ALA A 797 -29.43 11.09 7.81
C ALA A 797 -30.23 10.49 8.99
N GLY A 798 -29.55 10.20 10.10
CA GLY A 798 -30.07 9.43 11.24
C GLY A 798 -29.95 7.91 10.98
N PRO A 799 -29.89 7.07 12.04
CA PRO A 799 -29.73 5.62 11.88
C PRO A 799 -30.82 5.03 10.96
N THR A 800 -30.38 4.46 9.83
CA THR A 800 -31.22 3.86 8.79
C THR A 800 -30.38 2.97 7.88
N SER A 801 -31.03 2.06 7.13
CA SER A 801 -30.31 1.12 6.24
C SER A 801 -29.57 1.83 5.09
N THR A 802 -28.43 1.26 4.67
CA THR A 802 -27.62 1.78 3.57
C THR A 802 -28.23 1.41 2.21
N GLY A 803 -28.47 2.39 1.34
CA GLY A 803 -28.95 2.12 -0.02
C GLY A 803 -30.22 1.26 -0.05
N ILE A 804 -30.18 0.20 -0.86
CA ILE A 804 -31.16 -0.91 -0.86
C ILE A 804 -30.68 -2.15 -0.11
N GLU A 805 -29.61 -2.05 0.69
CA GLU A 805 -29.15 -3.17 1.52
C GLU A 805 -30.17 -3.51 2.62
N PRO A 806 -30.40 -4.80 2.92
CA PRO A 806 -31.07 -5.20 4.14
C PRO A 806 -30.15 -4.96 5.35
N PHE A 807 -30.71 -5.02 6.56
CA PHE A 807 -29.91 -4.83 7.78
C PHE A 807 -28.83 -5.90 7.89
N TYR A 808 -27.57 -5.51 8.07
CA TYR A 808 -26.53 -6.48 8.44
C TYR A 808 -26.69 -6.91 9.91
N ALA A 809 -27.03 -5.95 10.78
CA ALA A 809 -27.36 -6.14 12.19
C ALA A 809 -28.45 -5.14 12.60
N LEU A 810 -29.34 -5.55 13.51
CA LEU A 810 -30.44 -4.72 14.02
C LEU A 810 -30.02 -3.84 15.20
N CYS A 811 -29.03 -4.29 15.97
CA CYS A 811 -28.43 -3.54 17.07
C CYS A 811 -26.91 -3.74 17.01
N TYR A 812 -26.12 -2.73 17.38
CA TYR A 812 -24.67 -2.82 17.47
C TYR A 812 -24.09 -1.78 18.45
N PHE A 813 -22.89 -2.04 18.97
CA PHE A 813 -22.17 -1.07 19.80
C PHE A 813 -21.27 -0.17 18.95
N ARG A 814 -21.41 1.15 19.11
CA ARG A 814 -20.50 2.15 18.57
C ARG A 814 -19.59 2.69 19.67
N ASN A 815 -18.28 2.54 19.50
CA ASN A 815 -17.30 3.18 20.37
C ASN A 815 -17.26 4.68 20.04
N VAL A 816 -17.70 5.52 20.97
CA VAL A 816 -17.64 6.99 20.84
C VAL A 816 -16.29 7.50 21.39
N LEU A 817 -16.05 8.81 21.28
CA LEU A 817 -14.95 9.46 21.99
C LEU A 817 -15.12 9.26 23.52
N GLU A 818 -14.03 9.43 24.27
CA GLU A 818 -13.96 9.22 25.73
C GLU A 818 -14.16 7.78 26.22
N GLY A 819 -14.56 6.85 25.35
CA GLY A 819 -14.51 5.40 25.59
C GLY A 819 -15.86 4.74 25.88
N GLU A 820 -16.95 5.52 25.84
CA GLU A 820 -18.30 4.99 25.94
C GLU A 820 -18.67 4.11 24.74
N ARG A 821 -19.38 3.01 25.03
CA ARG A 821 -20.05 2.17 24.03
C ARG A 821 -21.51 2.61 23.95
N LEU A 822 -21.88 3.43 22.97
CA LEU A 822 -23.28 3.68 22.68
C LEU A 822 -23.88 2.45 21.99
N LEU A 823 -25.00 1.97 22.52
CA LEU A 823 -25.83 0.96 21.86
C LEU A 823 -26.71 1.66 20.82
N GLU A 824 -26.53 1.32 19.55
CA GLU A 824 -27.32 1.86 18.44
C GLU A 824 -28.22 0.74 17.90
N ALA A 825 -29.53 0.99 17.92
CA ALA A 825 -30.55 0.10 17.40
C ALA A 825 -31.18 0.68 16.12
N GLU A 826 -31.66 -0.20 15.25
CA GLU A 826 -32.43 0.18 14.07
C GLU A 826 -33.78 0.78 14.52
N PRO A 827 -34.11 2.04 14.17
CA PRO A 827 -35.26 2.74 14.78
C PRO A 827 -36.62 2.09 14.52
N SER A 828 -36.79 1.40 13.39
CA SER A 828 -38.03 0.66 13.10
C SER A 828 -38.17 -0.58 13.99
N PHE A 829 -37.07 -1.27 14.31
CA PHE A 829 -37.07 -2.41 15.25
C PHE A 829 -37.30 -1.93 16.69
N GLU A 830 -36.64 -0.86 17.10
CA GLU A 830 -36.85 -0.25 18.42
C GLU A 830 -38.30 0.25 18.59
N TYR A 831 -38.86 0.89 17.57
CA TYR A 831 -40.25 1.34 17.55
C TYR A 831 -41.23 0.16 17.72
N VAL A 832 -41.11 -0.88 16.89
CA VAL A 832 -42.00 -2.05 16.94
C VAL A 832 -41.87 -2.79 18.28
N ALA A 833 -40.66 -2.87 18.84
CA ALA A 833 -40.44 -3.47 20.16
C ALA A 833 -41.14 -2.70 21.29
N LYS A 834 -41.17 -1.37 21.22
CA LYS A 834 -41.85 -0.51 22.21
C LYS A 834 -43.36 -0.55 22.05
N GLU A 835 -43.88 -0.39 20.82
CA GLU A 835 -45.32 -0.42 20.54
C GLU A 835 -45.96 -1.77 20.89
N ARG A 836 -45.21 -2.87 20.76
CA ARG A 836 -45.66 -4.25 21.10
C ARG A 836 -45.16 -4.77 22.45
N GLY A 837 -44.63 -3.92 23.33
CA GLY A 837 -44.33 -4.26 24.72
C GLY A 837 -43.20 -5.27 24.99
N PHE A 838 -42.41 -5.67 23.98
CA PHE A 838 -41.27 -6.60 24.16
C PHE A 838 -39.89 -5.89 24.25
N TYR A 839 -39.86 -4.55 24.17
CA TYR A 839 -38.64 -3.77 24.34
C TYR A 839 -38.02 -3.92 25.73
N SER A 840 -36.72 -4.19 25.78
CA SER A 840 -35.89 -3.90 26.96
C SER A 840 -34.46 -3.57 26.53
N PRO A 841 -33.69 -2.76 27.30
CA PRO A 841 -32.27 -2.53 27.02
C PRO A 841 -31.47 -3.83 26.93
N LYS A 842 -31.76 -4.78 27.83
CA LYS A 842 -31.12 -6.11 27.88
C LYS A 842 -31.39 -6.96 26.63
N LEU A 843 -32.54 -6.81 25.99
CA LEU A 843 -32.82 -7.45 24.70
C LEU A 843 -31.97 -6.84 23.58
N MET A 844 -31.92 -5.50 23.52
CA MET A 844 -31.14 -4.77 22.51
C MET A 844 -29.63 -5.04 22.66
N GLU A 845 -29.14 -5.13 23.90
CA GLU A 845 -27.77 -5.57 24.19
C GLU A 845 -27.51 -7.00 23.70
N ARG A 846 -28.41 -7.97 23.90
CA ARG A 846 -28.22 -9.36 23.44
C ARG A 846 -28.13 -9.47 21.93
N ILE A 847 -28.96 -8.69 21.21
CA ILE A 847 -28.91 -8.59 19.75
C ILE A 847 -27.59 -7.95 19.29
N ALA A 848 -27.13 -6.89 19.95
CA ALA A 848 -25.83 -6.26 19.67
C ALA A 848 -24.63 -7.15 20.03
N ASN A 849 -24.76 -8.00 21.05
CA ASN A 849 -23.82 -9.07 21.39
C ASN A 849 -23.98 -10.33 20.51
N GLY A 850 -24.72 -10.24 19.40
CA GLY A 850 -24.70 -11.21 18.30
C GLY A 850 -25.71 -12.36 18.35
N GLU A 851 -26.64 -12.37 19.29
CA GLU A 851 -27.77 -13.31 19.25
C GLU A 851 -28.73 -12.97 18.09
N SER A 852 -29.15 -13.97 17.30
CA SER A 852 -30.15 -13.75 16.25
C SER A 852 -31.55 -13.70 16.84
N ILE A 853 -32.34 -12.69 16.45
CA ILE A 853 -33.75 -12.58 16.85
C ILE A 853 -34.58 -13.80 16.41
N GLN A 854 -34.16 -14.50 15.35
CA GLN A 854 -34.85 -15.68 14.83
C GLN A 854 -34.95 -16.79 15.89
N THR A 855 -33.95 -16.89 16.79
CA THR A 855 -33.89 -17.92 17.84
C THR A 855 -34.53 -17.52 19.17
N MET A 856 -34.88 -16.25 19.37
CA MET A 856 -35.45 -15.73 20.63
C MET A 856 -36.93 -16.13 20.77
N LYS A 857 -37.39 -16.57 21.94
CA LYS A 857 -38.81 -16.95 22.16
C LYS A 857 -39.71 -15.75 22.46
N GLU A 858 -39.12 -14.70 23.02
CA GLU A 858 -39.73 -13.45 23.45
C GLU A 858 -40.07 -12.47 22.31
N ILE A 859 -39.67 -12.78 21.06
CA ILE A 859 -39.96 -11.96 19.88
C ILE A 859 -41.05 -12.64 19.04
N PRO A 860 -42.16 -11.96 18.69
CA PRO A 860 -43.23 -12.52 17.87
C PRO A 860 -42.78 -13.02 16.49
N ALA A 861 -43.44 -14.05 15.97
CA ALA A 861 -43.06 -14.71 14.72
C ALA A 861 -43.19 -13.82 13.46
N ASP A 862 -44.15 -12.88 13.45
CA ASP A 862 -44.28 -11.91 12.36
C ASP A 862 -43.16 -10.86 12.38
N VAL A 863 -42.77 -10.38 13.57
CA VAL A 863 -41.60 -9.51 13.75
C VAL A 863 -40.33 -10.20 13.26
N LYS A 864 -40.11 -11.47 13.63
CA LYS A 864 -38.97 -12.27 13.13
C LYS A 864 -38.92 -12.34 11.60
N ARG A 865 -40.08 -12.53 10.96
CA ARG A 865 -40.21 -12.59 9.50
C ARG A 865 -39.85 -11.26 8.82
N ILE A 866 -40.19 -10.12 9.43
CA ILE A 866 -39.87 -8.78 8.91
C ILE A 866 -38.38 -8.47 9.06
N PHE A 867 -37.80 -8.71 10.25
CA PHE A 867 -36.48 -8.23 10.63
C PHE A 867 -35.34 -9.24 10.39
N LYS A 868 -35.37 -9.98 9.27
CA LYS A 868 -34.23 -10.79 8.81
C LYS A 868 -33.01 -9.91 8.47
N THR A 869 -31.82 -10.40 8.77
CA THR A 869 -30.56 -9.73 8.35
C THR A 869 -30.02 -10.22 7.02
N ALA A 870 -29.00 -9.53 6.49
CA ALA A 870 -28.32 -9.82 5.22
C ALA A 870 -27.67 -11.22 5.11
N LEU A 871 -27.59 -12.00 6.20
CA LEU A 871 -27.11 -13.38 6.22
C LEU A 871 -28.26 -14.39 6.48
N GLU A 872 -29.49 -13.91 6.60
CA GLU A 872 -30.73 -14.67 6.86
C GLU A 872 -31.72 -14.56 5.67
N ILE A 873 -31.27 -13.94 4.58
CA ILE A 873 -31.97 -13.70 3.31
C ILE A 873 -31.20 -14.43 2.21
N GLU A 874 -31.92 -15.20 1.37
CA GLU A 874 -31.29 -15.94 0.27
C GLU A 874 -30.71 -15.02 -0.80
N ALA A 875 -29.58 -15.41 -1.39
CA ALA A 875 -28.90 -14.64 -2.44
C ALA A 875 -29.81 -14.31 -3.63
N SER A 876 -30.73 -15.21 -3.98
CA SER A 876 -31.72 -14.96 -5.05
C SER A 876 -32.66 -13.77 -4.76
N TRP A 877 -32.99 -13.49 -3.50
CA TRP A 877 -33.77 -12.30 -3.12
C TRP A 877 -32.94 -11.02 -3.16
N HIS A 878 -31.65 -11.07 -2.78
CA HIS A 878 -30.74 -9.94 -2.98
C HIS A 878 -30.64 -9.54 -4.47
N ILE A 879 -30.59 -10.51 -5.38
CA ILE A 879 -30.47 -10.29 -6.83
C ILE A 879 -31.81 -9.81 -7.43
N LYS A 880 -32.94 -10.43 -7.05
CA LYS A 880 -34.28 -9.94 -7.44
C LYS A 880 -34.49 -8.49 -7.02
N MET A 881 -34.12 -8.13 -5.79
CA MET A 881 -34.20 -6.75 -5.32
C MET A 881 -33.30 -5.82 -6.13
N GLN A 882 -32.07 -6.23 -6.47
CA GLN A 882 -31.18 -5.46 -7.34
C GLN A 882 -31.84 -5.19 -8.72
N ALA A 883 -32.39 -6.23 -9.35
CA ALA A 883 -33.06 -6.14 -10.65
C ALA A 883 -34.29 -5.22 -10.62
N THR A 884 -35.16 -5.39 -9.62
CA THR A 884 -36.33 -4.53 -9.37
C THR A 884 -35.98 -3.03 -9.33
N PHE A 885 -34.86 -2.67 -8.67
CA PHE A 885 -34.41 -1.28 -8.64
C PHE A 885 -33.63 -0.88 -9.92
N GLN A 886 -32.93 -1.81 -10.56
CA GLN A 886 -32.15 -1.55 -11.78
C GLN A 886 -33.04 -1.24 -12.99
N GLU A 887 -34.25 -1.81 -13.06
CA GLU A 887 -35.27 -1.52 -14.08
C GLU A 887 -35.57 0.00 -14.19
N TRP A 888 -35.58 0.70 -13.06
CA TRP A 888 -35.90 2.13 -12.95
C TRP A 888 -34.66 3.00 -12.65
N THR A 889 -33.48 2.49 -13.01
CA THR A 889 -32.19 3.14 -12.76
C THR A 889 -31.42 3.38 -14.07
N ASP A 890 -31.23 4.66 -14.46
CA ASP A 890 -30.49 5.04 -15.67
C ASP A 890 -29.04 4.58 -15.62
N ASN A 891 -28.36 4.83 -14.50
CA ASN A 891 -26.98 4.42 -14.27
C ASN A 891 -26.97 2.96 -13.76
N ALA A 892 -26.15 2.65 -12.74
CA ALA A 892 -26.09 1.32 -12.12
C ALA A 892 -26.59 1.30 -10.65
N VAL A 893 -26.91 0.11 -10.16
CA VAL A 893 -27.25 -0.19 -8.76
C VAL A 893 -26.07 -0.86 -8.04
N SER A 894 -25.51 -0.20 -7.03
CA SER A 894 -24.54 -0.77 -6.10
C SER A 894 -25.25 -1.72 -5.13
N LYS A 895 -25.01 -3.03 -5.26
CA LYS A 895 -25.57 -4.07 -4.39
C LYS A 895 -24.51 -5.10 -4.05
N THR A 896 -24.37 -5.42 -2.76
CA THR A 896 -23.64 -6.62 -2.33
C THR A 896 -24.60 -7.80 -2.28
N ILE A 897 -24.36 -8.85 -3.07
CA ILE A 897 -25.10 -10.11 -2.94
C ILE A 897 -24.42 -10.92 -1.85
N ASN A 898 -25.04 -10.94 -0.67
CA ASN A 898 -24.50 -11.66 0.48
C ASN A 898 -24.90 -13.14 0.40
N PHE A 899 -23.97 -14.02 0.80
CA PHE A 899 -24.20 -15.45 0.94
C PHE A 899 -23.77 -15.92 2.34
N PRO A 900 -24.41 -16.94 2.94
CA PRO A 900 -23.90 -17.60 4.14
C PRO A 900 -22.61 -18.37 3.86
N ASN A 901 -21.81 -18.66 4.90
CA ASN A 901 -20.50 -19.32 4.75
C ASN A 901 -20.56 -20.69 4.05
N SER A 902 -21.68 -21.38 4.21
CA SER A 902 -22.02 -22.68 3.61
C SER A 902 -22.27 -22.65 2.10
N ALA A 903 -22.39 -21.47 1.48
CA ALA A 903 -22.67 -21.35 0.05
C ALA A 903 -21.51 -21.89 -0.81
N LYS A 904 -21.85 -22.55 -1.92
CA LYS A 904 -20.93 -23.19 -2.87
C LYS A 904 -20.60 -22.24 -4.03
N MET A 905 -19.61 -22.64 -4.85
CA MET A 905 -19.25 -21.94 -6.07
C MET A 905 -20.41 -21.88 -7.07
N GLU A 906 -21.20 -22.95 -7.16
CA GLU A 906 -22.32 -23.02 -8.10
C GLU A 906 -23.40 -21.96 -7.75
N ASP A 907 -23.68 -21.73 -6.47
CA ASP A 907 -24.56 -20.67 -5.98
C ASP A 907 -24.14 -19.27 -6.48
N VAL A 908 -22.84 -19.06 -6.72
CA VAL A 908 -22.28 -17.80 -7.28
C VAL A 908 -22.41 -17.77 -8.82
N LYS A 909 -22.23 -18.91 -9.51
CA LYS A 909 -22.54 -19.01 -10.96
C LYS A 909 -24.03 -18.78 -11.22
N GLU A 910 -24.89 -19.44 -10.46
CA GLU A 910 -26.34 -19.24 -10.49
C GLU A 910 -26.69 -17.77 -10.22
N ALA A 911 -26.05 -17.13 -9.24
CA ALA A 911 -26.25 -15.71 -8.97
C ALA A 911 -25.83 -14.79 -10.13
N TYR A 912 -24.70 -15.06 -10.76
CA TYR A 912 -24.24 -14.34 -11.95
C TYR A 912 -25.21 -14.52 -13.13
N MET A 913 -25.63 -15.76 -13.40
CA MET A 913 -26.59 -16.06 -14.46
C MET A 913 -27.99 -15.56 -14.16
N LEU A 914 -28.39 -15.45 -12.89
CA LEU A 914 -29.65 -14.85 -12.47
C LEU A 914 -29.62 -13.33 -12.60
N ALA A 915 -28.53 -12.67 -12.20
CA ALA A 915 -28.34 -11.23 -12.41
C ALA A 915 -28.32 -10.89 -13.91
N TYR A 916 -27.72 -11.75 -14.73
CA TYR A 916 -27.86 -11.65 -16.19
C TYR A 916 -29.32 -11.83 -16.62
N LYS A 917 -29.98 -12.95 -16.30
CA LYS A 917 -31.37 -13.22 -16.72
C LYS A 917 -32.38 -12.16 -16.26
N LEU A 918 -32.15 -11.47 -15.14
CA LEU A 918 -33.01 -10.42 -14.59
C LEU A 918 -32.61 -8.98 -14.99
N GLY A 919 -31.73 -8.79 -15.97
CA GLY A 919 -31.45 -7.46 -16.53
C GLY A 919 -30.52 -6.57 -15.68
N CYS A 920 -29.78 -7.11 -14.70
CA CYS A 920 -28.78 -6.31 -13.98
C CYS A 920 -27.69 -5.80 -14.94
N LYS A 921 -27.10 -4.64 -14.61
CA LYS A 921 -25.96 -4.03 -15.34
C LYS A 921 -24.59 -4.41 -14.77
N GLY A 922 -24.57 -4.97 -13.56
CA GLY A 922 -23.39 -5.59 -12.94
C GLY A 922 -23.75 -6.30 -11.65
N ILE A 923 -22.81 -7.03 -11.06
CA ILE A 923 -23.01 -7.78 -9.81
C ILE A 923 -21.69 -7.88 -9.01
N THR A 924 -21.81 -7.73 -7.70
CA THR A 924 -20.73 -7.95 -6.71
C THR A 924 -21.26 -8.93 -5.67
N VAL A 925 -20.54 -10.04 -5.48
CA VAL A 925 -20.89 -11.06 -4.48
C VAL A 925 -19.99 -10.94 -3.25
N TYR A 926 -20.51 -11.31 -2.08
CA TYR A 926 -19.74 -11.45 -0.85
C TYR A 926 -20.25 -12.67 -0.12
N ARG A 927 -19.39 -13.66 0.09
CA ARG A 927 -19.73 -14.81 0.93
C ARG A 927 -19.22 -14.56 2.34
N ASP A 928 -20.08 -14.82 3.31
CA ASP A 928 -19.76 -14.76 4.72
C ASP A 928 -18.54 -15.64 5.01
N GLY A 929 -17.44 -15.06 5.51
CA GLY A 929 -16.19 -15.78 5.70
C GLY A 929 -15.49 -16.25 4.41
N SER A 930 -15.77 -15.68 3.24
CA SER A 930 -14.76 -15.61 2.18
C SER A 930 -13.74 -14.52 2.54
N ARG A 931 -14.21 -13.30 2.89
CA ARG A 931 -13.37 -12.20 3.39
C ARG A 931 -13.02 -12.36 4.88
N THR A 932 -11.94 -11.71 5.33
CA THR A 932 -11.29 -12.06 6.60
C THR A 932 -11.97 -11.52 7.86
N HIS A 933 -11.73 -10.25 8.20
CA HIS A 933 -12.60 -9.54 9.12
C HIS A 933 -13.80 -9.14 8.29
N GLN A 934 -14.94 -9.31 8.91
CA GLN A 934 -16.19 -8.74 8.46
C GLN A 934 -16.28 -7.38 9.13
N VAL A 935 -16.53 -6.32 8.37
CA VAL A 935 -16.57 -4.94 8.92
C VAL A 935 -17.68 -4.78 9.99
N LEU A 936 -18.66 -5.68 9.93
CA LEU A 936 -19.72 -5.86 10.91
C LEU A 936 -19.68 -7.34 11.33
N THR A 937 -19.77 -7.64 12.63
CA THR A 937 -19.79 -9.02 13.14
C THR A 937 -20.80 -9.14 14.27
N ARG A 938 -21.63 -10.19 14.25
CA ARG A 938 -22.37 -10.61 15.45
C ARG A 938 -21.34 -11.20 16.43
N GLU A 939 -21.17 -10.62 17.63
CA GLU A 939 -20.24 -11.18 18.61
C GLU A 939 -20.65 -12.64 18.95
N LYS A 940 -19.67 -13.53 19.13
CA LYS A 940 -19.84 -14.79 19.86
C LYS A 940 -18.66 -14.96 20.79
N LYS A 941 -18.90 -14.91 22.10
CA LYS A 941 -17.85 -14.97 23.12
C LYS A 941 -17.07 -16.30 23.03
N ARG A 942 -15.82 -16.22 22.56
CA ARG A 942 -14.76 -17.19 22.86
C ARG A 942 -13.61 -16.46 23.55
N PRO A 943 -13.05 -17.00 24.66
CA PRO A 943 -12.05 -16.29 25.44
C PRO A 943 -10.68 -16.31 24.75
N VAL A 944 -10.07 -15.13 24.58
CA VAL A 944 -8.73 -14.97 23.99
C VAL A 944 -7.84 -14.15 24.93
N LYS A 945 -6.61 -14.62 25.18
CA LYS A 945 -5.58 -13.89 25.95
C LYS A 945 -4.62 -13.18 24.97
N GLU A 946 -4.61 -11.85 24.95
CA GLU A 946 -3.81 -11.01 24.03
C GLU A 946 -2.38 -10.69 24.52
N GLU A 947 -1.38 -10.84 23.65
CA GLU A 947 -0.06 -10.17 23.75
C GLU A 947 0.48 -9.81 22.32
N LYS A 948 1.07 -8.61 22.09
CA LYS A 948 1.55 -8.07 20.78
C LYS A 948 2.71 -7.04 20.93
N LYS A 949 3.91 -7.10 20.29
CA LYS A 949 4.85 -5.92 20.15
C LYS A 949 5.52 -5.80 18.76
N GLU A 950 6.29 -4.72 18.58
CA GLU A 950 6.29 -3.83 17.39
C GLU A 950 7.68 -3.31 16.92
N ILE A 951 7.93 -2.64 15.79
CA ILE A 951 9.33 -2.32 15.31
C ILE A 951 9.60 -0.82 14.88
N PRO A 952 10.85 -0.25 14.83
CA PRO A 952 11.16 1.19 14.60
C PRO A 952 11.88 1.63 13.31
N VAL A 953 11.63 2.77 12.59
CA VAL A 953 12.27 3.23 11.29
C VAL A 953 13.73 3.78 11.38
N TYR A 954 14.41 4.19 10.28
CA TYR A 954 15.87 4.52 10.20
C TYR A 954 16.22 5.71 9.23
N GLN A 955 17.03 6.74 9.61
CA GLN A 955 17.33 7.99 8.82
C GLN A 955 18.79 8.21 8.30
N PRO A 956 19.04 9.11 7.30
CA PRO A 956 20.41 9.49 6.83
C PRO A 956 21.25 10.25 7.87
N LYS A 957 22.58 10.15 7.77
CA LYS A 957 23.50 10.60 8.84
C LYS A 957 23.86 12.09 8.79
N PRO A 958 23.88 12.80 9.94
CA PRO A 958 24.41 14.15 10.03
C PRO A 958 25.93 14.18 9.81
N ARG A 959 26.45 15.28 9.27
CA ARG A 959 27.88 15.46 8.99
C ARG A 959 28.64 15.77 10.29
N PRO A 960 29.79 15.11 10.58
CA PRO A 960 30.67 15.52 11.66
C PRO A 960 31.27 16.91 11.41
N GLU A 961 31.59 17.62 12.49
CA GLU A 961 32.23 18.94 12.45
C GLU A 961 33.62 18.91 11.80
N VAL A 962 34.42 17.88 12.13
CA VAL A 962 35.74 17.62 11.54
C VAL A 962 35.77 16.24 10.89
N ILE A 963 36.27 16.17 9.66
CA ILE A 963 36.41 14.96 8.84
C ILE A 963 37.75 14.99 8.08
N ILE A 964 38.37 13.82 7.84
CA ILE A 964 39.70 13.72 7.22
C ILE A 964 39.53 13.23 5.78
N GLY A 965 40.11 13.92 4.79
CA GLY A 965 39.94 13.55 3.39
C GLY A 965 41.22 13.61 2.58
N THR A 966 41.12 13.28 1.29
CA THR A 966 42.22 13.53 0.35
C THR A 966 41.70 13.95 -1.02
N THR A 967 42.24 15.07 -1.51
CA THR A 967 42.02 15.55 -2.88
C THR A 967 42.89 14.81 -3.87
N THR A 968 42.33 14.47 -5.04
CA THR A 968 43.04 13.83 -6.14
C THR A 968 42.77 14.62 -7.43
N LYS A 969 43.82 15.14 -8.06
CA LYS A 969 43.74 15.84 -9.35
C LYS A 969 43.75 14.85 -10.51
N ILE A 970 42.90 15.07 -11.52
CA ILE A 970 42.88 14.35 -12.79
C ILE A 970 42.53 15.30 -13.95
N THR A 971 43.20 15.13 -15.09
CA THR A 971 42.90 15.92 -16.28
C THR A 971 41.72 15.28 -17.02
N THR A 972 40.68 16.07 -17.28
CA THR A 972 39.52 15.68 -18.10
C THR A 972 39.49 16.54 -19.37
N GLY A 973 38.65 16.20 -20.35
CA GLY A 973 38.47 17.05 -21.53
C GLY A 973 37.82 18.41 -21.21
N CYS A 974 37.17 18.55 -20.05
CA CYS A 974 36.66 19.82 -19.53
C CYS A 974 37.70 20.59 -18.68
N GLY A 975 38.94 20.08 -18.60
CA GLY A 975 40.02 20.66 -17.80
C GLY A 975 40.38 19.86 -16.54
N ASN A 976 41.15 20.47 -15.65
CA ASN A 976 41.64 19.84 -14.43
C ASN A 976 40.54 19.70 -13.37
N LEU A 977 40.16 18.47 -13.06
CA LEU A 977 39.19 18.11 -12.02
C LEU A 977 39.91 17.69 -10.74
N TYR A 978 39.45 18.20 -9.61
CA TYR A 978 39.95 17.90 -8.27
C TYR A 978 38.82 17.20 -7.51
N VAL A 979 39.01 15.92 -7.18
CA VAL A 979 38.03 15.10 -6.45
C VAL A 979 38.52 14.88 -5.03
N THR A 980 37.84 15.51 -4.08
CA THR A 980 38.09 15.42 -2.64
C THR A 980 37.21 14.34 -2.05
N VAL A 981 37.84 13.30 -1.51
CA VAL A 981 37.15 12.12 -0.98
C VAL A 981 37.36 12.09 0.54
N ASN A 982 36.29 12.30 1.30
CA ASN A 982 36.34 12.46 2.76
C ASN A 982 35.99 11.15 3.48
N GLN A 983 36.75 10.86 4.54
CA GLN A 983 36.67 9.67 5.37
C GLN A 983 36.39 10.00 6.84
N ASP A 984 35.42 9.32 7.44
CA ASP A 984 35.00 9.57 8.82
C ASP A 984 35.85 8.85 9.88
N LYS A 985 35.60 9.16 11.17
CA LYS A 985 36.43 8.73 12.31
C LYS A 985 36.57 7.20 12.52
N GLN A 986 35.80 6.35 11.83
CA GLN A 986 36.03 4.90 11.84
C GLN A 986 36.35 4.34 10.44
N GLY A 987 36.39 5.22 9.45
CA GLY A 987 36.95 5.02 8.12
C GLY A 987 36.11 5.61 6.98
N ASN A 988 34.80 5.74 7.13
CA ASN A 988 33.85 5.61 6.00
C ASN A 988 34.10 6.66 4.94
N PHE A 989 34.15 6.29 3.65
CA PHE A 989 33.76 7.24 2.61
C PHE A 989 32.40 7.83 2.99
N PHE A 990 32.40 9.15 3.18
CA PHE A 990 31.30 9.86 3.83
C PHE A 990 30.71 10.91 2.91
N GLU A 991 31.57 11.58 2.14
CA GLU A 991 31.19 12.60 1.18
C GLU A 991 32.29 12.75 0.12
N VAL A 992 31.89 13.19 -1.07
CA VAL A 992 32.75 13.38 -2.24
C VAL A 992 32.45 14.76 -2.81
N PHE A 993 33.43 15.66 -2.76
CA PHE A 993 33.36 16.98 -3.36
C PHE A 993 34.21 17.04 -4.63
N THR A 994 33.80 17.86 -5.59
CA THR A 994 34.41 17.90 -6.92
C THR A 994 34.50 19.35 -7.39
N GLN A 995 35.71 19.84 -7.64
CA GLN A 995 35.98 21.21 -8.06
C GLN A 995 36.83 21.23 -9.32
N MET A 996 36.55 22.15 -10.26
CA MET A 996 37.22 22.26 -11.55
C MET A 996 38.07 23.53 -11.60
N GLY A 997 39.37 23.40 -11.88
CA GLY A 997 40.37 24.33 -11.36
C GLY A 997 40.41 25.76 -11.96
N LYS A 998 40.04 25.94 -13.23
CA LYS A 998 40.03 27.25 -13.92
C LYS A 998 38.89 27.37 -14.95
N ALA A 999 37.79 26.65 -14.76
CA ALA A 999 36.68 26.62 -15.72
C ALA A 999 35.32 26.67 -15.02
N GLY A 1000 34.56 27.74 -15.26
CA GLY A 1000 33.16 27.87 -14.89
C GLY A 1000 32.22 27.38 -16.01
N GLY A 1001 30.92 27.29 -15.72
CA GLY A 1001 29.88 26.87 -16.67
C GLY A 1001 29.20 25.55 -16.30
N CYS A 1002 28.34 25.03 -17.21
CA CYS A 1002 27.43 23.91 -16.92
C CYS A 1002 28.10 22.62 -16.44
N ALA A 1003 29.35 22.35 -16.85
CA ALA A 1003 30.09 21.19 -16.36
C ALA A 1003 30.39 21.28 -14.84
N ALA A 1004 30.61 22.47 -14.29
CA ALA A 1004 30.85 22.66 -12.87
C ALA A 1004 29.57 22.41 -12.03
N SER A 1005 28.43 22.95 -12.45
CA SER A 1005 27.15 22.74 -11.73
C SER A 1005 26.64 21.30 -11.81
N GLN A 1006 26.83 20.62 -12.95
CA GLN A 1006 26.57 19.19 -13.07
C GLN A 1006 27.47 18.35 -12.16
N LEU A 1007 28.76 18.70 -12.05
CA LEU A 1007 29.68 18.01 -11.15
C LEU A 1007 29.33 18.23 -9.68
N GLU A 1008 28.94 19.43 -9.29
CA GLU A 1008 28.51 19.71 -7.92
C GLU A 1008 27.22 18.93 -7.56
N ALA A 1009 26.24 18.87 -8.48
CA ALA A 1009 25.04 18.06 -8.31
C ALA A 1009 25.38 16.56 -8.14
N ILE A 1010 26.28 16.03 -8.96
CA ILE A 1010 26.78 14.66 -8.84
C ILE A 1010 27.47 14.44 -7.48
N GLY A 1011 28.41 15.30 -7.07
CA GLY A 1011 29.10 15.22 -5.78
C GLY A 1011 28.15 15.26 -4.58
N ARG A 1012 27.14 16.14 -4.62
CA ARG A 1012 26.08 16.23 -3.59
C ARG A 1012 25.24 14.95 -3.53
N LEU A 1013 24.86 14.37 -4.67
CA LEU A 1013 24.09 13.13 -4.73
C LEU A 1013 24.90 11.91 -4.26
N ILE A 1014 26.17 11.80 -4.66
CA ILE A 1014 27.12 10.79 -4.14
C ILE A 1014 27.21 10.90 -2.61
N SER A 1015 27.40 12.12 -2.10
CA SER A 1015 27.55 12.37 -0.66
C SER A 1015 26.26 12.06 0.12
N LEU A 1016 25.09 12.35 -0.45
CA LEU A 1016 23.81 11.98 0.15
C LEU A 1016 23.63 10.45 0.16
N ALA A 1017 24.01 9.76 -0.91
CA ALA A 1017 23.94 8.30 -1.01
C ALA A 1017 24.86 7.63 0.04
N LEU A 1018 26.13 8.03 0.14
CA LEU A 1018 27.07 7.54 1.17
C LEU A 1018 26.53 7.77 2.60
N ARG A 1019 25.95 8.95 2.87
CA ARG A 1019 25.38 9.31 4.19
C ARG A 1019 24.05 8.63 4.50
N ALA A 1020 23.27 8.26 3.49
CA ALA A 1020 22.07 7.43 3.61
C ALA A 1020 22.40 5.94 3.76
N GLY A 1021 23.61 5.53 3.37
CA GLY A 1021 24.10 4.16 3.48
C GLY A 1021 23.98 3.35 2.18
N VAL A 1022 24.35 3.96 1.05
CA VAL A 1022 24.57 3.27 -0.23
C VAL A 1022 26.06 2.94 -0.34
N ASP A 1023 26.40 1.71 -0.74
CA ASP A 1023 27.78 1.27 -1.00
C ASP A 1023 28.40 2.09 -2.14
N ILE A 1024 29.61 2.61 -1.90
CA ILE A 1024 30.38 3.39 -2.87
C ILE A 1024 30.64 2.64 -4.19
N LYS A 1025 30.69 1.29 -4.17
CA LYS A 1025 30.81 0.47 -5.38
C LYS A 1025 29.63 0.63 -6.32
N VAL A 1026 28.40 0.63 -5.78
CA VAL A 1026 27.17 0.83 -6.57
C VAL A 1026 27.21 2.21 -7.23
N ILE A 1027 27.68 3.22 -6.50
CA ILE A 1027 27.87 4.58 -7.02
C ILE A 1027 28.92 4.61 -8.14
N VAL A 1028 30.04 3.90 -7.98
CA VAL A 1028 31.07 3.78 -9.03
C VAL A 1028 30.54 3.07 -10.28
N GLU A 1029 29.75 2.01 -10.13
CA GLU A 1029 29.17 1.27 -11.26
C GLU A 1029 28.20 2.13 -12.09
N GLN A 1030 27.42 3.02 -11.46
CA GLN A 1030 26.52 3.94 -12.18
C GLN A 1030 27.25 5.08 -12.91
N LEU A 1031 28.44 5.48 -12.46
CA LEU A 1031 29.17 6.64 -13.01
C LEU A 1031 30.28 6.27 -14.01
N LYS A 1032 30.79 5.04 -13.93
CA LYS A 1032 31.92 4.55 -14.74
C LYS A 1032 31.51 4.31 -16.19
N GLY A 1033 32.31 4.79 -17.13
CA GLY A 1033 32.05 4.64 -18.57
C GLY A 1033 31.06 5.64 -19.18
N ILE A 1034 30.40 6.51 -18.39
CA ILE A 1034 29.62 7.64 -18.91
C ILE A 1034 30.49 8.48 -19.84
N ARG A 1035 29.95 8.86 -21.01
CA ARG A 1035 30.70 9.56 -22.08
C ARG A 1035 30.30 11.02 -22.22
N CYS A 1036 31.29 11.84 -22.57
CA CYS A 1036 31.18 13.25 -22.92
C CYS A 1036 31.80 13.43 -24.33
N PRO A 1037 31.38 14.42 -25.15
CA PRO A 1037 31.95 14.63 -26.48
C PRO A 1037 33.48 14.84 -26.50
N SER A 1038 34.07 15.32 -25.41
CA SER A 1038 35.52 15.55 -25.26
C SER A 1038 36.15 14.56 -24.27
N PRO A 1039 36.48 13.31 -24.67
CA PRO A 1039 37.22 12.37 -23.84
C PRO A 1039 38.73 12.66 -23.85
N SER A 1040 39.39 12.50 -22.72
CA SER A 1040 40.83 12.78 -22.56
C SER A 1040 41.65 11.49 -22.33
N TRP A 1041 42.97 11.58 -22.42
CA TRP A 1041 43.89 10.49 -22.07
C TRP A 1041 44.80 10.92 -20.92
N VAL A 1042 44.91 10.06 -19.90
CA VAL A 1042 45.80 10.28 -18.75
C VAL A 1042 46.47 8.95 -18.40
N ASN A 1043 47.81 8.96 -18.25
CA ASN A 1043 48.62 7.79 -17.86
C ASN A 1043 48.27 6.50 -18.63
N GLY A 1044 48.23 6.60 -19.96
CA GLY A 1044 47.93 5.48 -20.87
C GLY A 1044 46.47 5.01 -20.88
N LYS A 1045 45.53 5.72 -20.22
CA LYS A 1045 44.13 5.32 -20.12
C LYS A 1045 43.18 6.45 -20.55
N LYS A 1046 42.21 6.11 -21.39
CA LYS A 1046 41.16 7.05 -21.83
C LYS A 1046 40.14 7.27 -20.71
N ILE A 1047 39.83 8.53 -20.45
CA ILE A 1047 38.82 9.03 -19.50
C ILE A 1047 37.65 9.58 -20.32
N PHE A 1048 36.46 9.01 -20.15
CA PHE A 1048 35.32 9.25 -21.05
C PHE A 1048 34.49 10.49 -20.70
N SER A 1049 34.47 10.90 -19.44
CA SER A 1049 33.78 12.09 -18.94
C SER A 1049 34.30 12.47 -17.55
N CYS A 1050 33.83 13.59 -17.00
CA CYS A 1050 34.10 13.95 -15.60
C CYS A 1050 33.43 12.97 -14.61
N ALA A 1051 32.29 12.36 -14.94
CA ALA A 1051 31.66 11.32 -14.13
C ALA A 1051 32.50 10.03 -14.10
N ASP A 1052 33.01 9.59 -15.27
CA ASP A 1052 33.94 8.47 -15.38
C ASP A 1052 35.29 8.76 -14.68
N ALA A 1053 35.73 10.03 -14.67
CA ALA A 1053 36.90 10.47 -13.90
C ALA A 1053 36.68 10.35 -12.37
N ILE A 1054 35.53 10.80 -11.86
CA ILE A 1054 35.14 10.59 -10.45
C ILE A 1054 35.07 9.10 -10.16
N ALA A 1055 34.36 8.31 -10.97
CA ALA A 1055 34.20 6.87 -10.78
C ALA A 1055 35.55 6.15 -10.70
N ARG A 1056 36.56 6.58 -11.46
CA ARG A 1056 37.92 6.02 -11.43
C ARG A 1056 38.78 6.53 -10.29
N ILE A 1057 38.61 7.77 -9.83
CA ILE A 1057 39.26 8.23 -8.59
C ILE A 1057 38.65 7.50 -7.39
N LEU A 1058 37.33 7.35 -7.35
CA LEU A 1058 36.67 6.51 -6.36
C LEU A 1058 37.14 5.06 -6.51
N GLU A 1059 37.22 4.47 -7.71
CA GLU A 1059 37.75 3.11 -7.91
C GLU A 1059 39.21 2.96 -7.47
N LYS A 1060 40.08 3.98 -7.69
CA LYS A 1060 41.46 3.96 -7.18
C LYS A 1060 41.49 4.14 -5.66
N ARG A 1061 40.70 5.05 -5.09
CA ARG A 1061 40.52 5.13 -3.63
C ARG A 1061 39.92 3.82 -3.08
N ILE A 1062 39.18 3.09 -3.93
CA ILE A 1062 38.65 1.71 -3.80
C ILE A 1062 39.72 0.63 -4.14
N LYS A 1063 40.97 1.00 -4.43
CA LYS A 1063 42.12 0.08 -4.65
C LYS A 1063 43.39 0.47 -3.92
N ASP A 1064 43.29 1.51 -3.11
CA ASP A 1064 44.30 1.97 -2.20
C ASP A 1064 44.11 1.28 -0.81
N GLN A 1065 42.96 1.59 -0.20
CA GLN A 1065 42.58 1.32 1.19
C GLN A 1065 42.87 -0.08 1.79
N LYS A 1066 42.63 -1.23 1.12
CA LYS A 1066 42.68 -2.60 1.72
C LYS A 1066 43.99 -3.28 1.83
N GLU A 1067 44.93 -3.26 0.89
CA GLU A 1067 46.31 -3.57 1.28
C GLU A 1067 47.04 -2.32 1.77
N LEU A 1068 46.35 -1.17 1.98
CA LEU A 1068 46.55 -0.47 3.24
C LEU A 1068 46.04 -1.39 4.36
N ILE A 1069 44.73 -1.70 4.57
CA ILE A 1069 44.14 -2.69 5.55
C ILE A 1069 44.75 -4.11 5.54
N GLU A 1070 45.79 -4.39 4.76
CA GLU A 1070 46.50 -5.65 4.52
C GLU A 1070 48.02 -5.31 4.43
N ASN A 1071 48.41 -4.27 5.22
CA ASN A 1071 49.69 -3.56 5.45
C ASN A 1071 50.61 -3.92 6.68
N SER A 1072 50.09 -4.63 7.69
CA SER A 1072 50.71 -4.77 9.04
C SER A 1072 50.36 -6.06 9.78
N SER A 1073 51.40 -6.61 10.40
CA SER A 1073 51.36 -7.16 11.75
C SER A 1073 51.53 -6.05 12.80
N PHE A 1074 50.82 -6.14 13.92
CA PHE A 1074 51.23 -5.56 15.21
C PHE A 1074 50.78 -6.52 16.34
N PRO A 1075 51.53 -6.70 17.43
CA PRO A 1075 51.31 -7.82 18.35
C PRO A 1075 50.03 -7.70 19.20
N GLN A 1076 49.44 -8.86 19.50
CA GLN A 1076 48.21 -8.98 20.28
C GLN A 1076 48.51 -8.98 21.79
N GLY A 1077 48.74 -7.81 22.39
CA GLY A 1077 49.31 -7.76 23.75
C GLY A 1077 49.19 -6.47 24.57
N CYS A 1078 48.17 -5.62 24.39
CA CYS A 1078 47.85 -4.56 25.36
C CYS A 1078 46.42 -4.01 25.22
N LEU A 1079 45.51 -4.46 26.11
CA LEU A 1079 44.36 -3.72 26.69
C LEU A 1079 43.46 -4.71 27.45
N SER A 1080 43.83 -4.97 28.71
CA SER A 1080 43.01 -5.71 29.69
C SER A 1080 41.81 -4.88 30.17
N GLU A 1081 40.86 -5.51 30.88
CA GLU A 1081 39.69 -4.79 31.39
C GLU A 1081 40.05 -3.76 32.48
N VAL A 1082 39.53 -2.54 32.36
CA VAL A 1082 39.17 -1.73 33.52
C VAL A 1082 37.65 -1.63 33.58
N LYS A 1083 37.08 -1.94 34.76
CA LYS A 1083 35.67 -1.73 35.08
C LYS A 1083 35.59 -0.51 35.99
N GLY A 1084 34.56 0.31 35.84
CA GLY A 1084 34.31 1.38 36.81
C GLY A 1084 34.09 0.81 38.21
N LYS A 1085 34.84 1.33 39.19
CA LYS A 1085 34.43 1.45 40.58
C LYS A 1085 34.17 2.94 40.83
N GLU A 1086 33.25 3.23 41.75
CA GLU A 1086 33.06 4.58 42.26
C GLU A 1086 34.24 4.99 43.14
N ILE A 1087 34.65 6.25 43.05
CA ILE A 1087 35.45 6.94 44.06
C ILE A 1087 34.77 8.29 44.29
N VAL A 1088 34.43 8.57 45.55
CA VAL A 1088 33.93 9.87 46.01
C VAL A 1088 35.15 10.69 46.43
N GLY A 1089 35.30 11.93 45.96
CA GLY A 1089 36.43 12.76 46.40
C GLY A 1089 36.62 14.09 45.65
N ASN A 1090 35.95 15.13 46.13
CA ASN A 1090 36.36 16.54 46.16
C ASN A 1090 36.76 17.31 44.88
N LYS A 1091 36.81 18.63 45.08
CA LYS A 1091 37.21 19.70 44.15
C LYS A 1091 38.73 19.69 43.99
N GLU A 1092 39.24 20.16 42.85
CA GLU A 1092 39.97 21.45 42.80
C GLU A 1092 40.21 21.95 41.36
N THR A 1093 40.63 23.20 41.25
CA THR A 1093 40.87 23.96 40.00
C THR A 1093 42.35 24.09 39.66
N VAL A 1094 42.68 24.29 38.37
CA VAL A 1094 43.83 25.03 37.79
C VAL A 1094 43.76 24.77 36.26
N VAL A 1095 43.30 25.72 35.42
CA VAL A 1095 44.00 26.89 34.83
C VAL A 1095 44.86 26.51 33.61
N TYR A 1096 44.76 27.34 32.55
CA TYR A 1096 45.51 27.22 31.29
C TYR A 1096 46.84 28.00 31.38
N GLU A 1097 47.84 27.59 30.60
CA GLU A 1097 48.93 28.47 30.16
C GLU A 1097 49.00 28.50 28.63
N GLU A 1098 49.16 29.70 28.08
CA GLU A 1098 49.48 29.95 26.68
C GLU A 1098 51.00 30.08 26.49
N LYS A 1099 51.49 29.91 25.26
CA LYS A 1099 52.72 30.59 24.81
C LYS A 1099 52.47 31.26 23.47
N GLU A 1100 53.11 32.43 23.32
CA GLU A 1100 52.64 33.54 22.50
C GLU A 1100 53.03 33.39 21.02
N GLY A 1101 52.42 34.20 20.13
CA GLY A 1101 53.02 34.41 18.82
C GLY A 1101 52.20 34.90 17.62
N PHE A 1102 51.02 35.52 17.73
CA PHE A 1102 50.54 36.54 16.76
C PHE A 1102 49.17 37.15 17.20
N SER A 1103 48.98 38.46 17.00
CA SER A 1103 47.81 39.20 17.52
C SER A 1103 46.63 39.25 16.54
N HIS A 1104 45.54 38.52 16.81
CA HIS A 1104 44.34 38.46 15.96
C HIS A 1104 43.39 39.68 16.01
N LYS A 1105 43.76 40.82 16.63
CA LYS A 1105 42.80 41.84 17.09
C LYS A 1105 42.07 42.68 16.02
N ASN A 1106 42.52 42.73 14.76
CA ASN A 1106 41.91 43.55 13.70
C ASN A 1106 41.29 42.73 12.54
N ILE A 1107 41.10 41.42 12.69
CA ILE A 1107 40.48 40.58 11.64
C ILE A 1107 38.96 40.75 11.67
N VAL A 1108 38.41 41.39 10.65
CA VAL A 1108 36.97 41.69 10.49
C VAL A 1108 36.24 40.69 9.58
N GLY A 1109 36.98 39.83 8.88
CA GLY A 1109 36.40 38.80 8.03
C GLY A 1109 37.42 38.02 7.23
N VAL A 1110 36.95 37.33 6.19
CA VAL A 1110 37.76 36.52 5.28
C VAL A 1110 37.56 37.05 3.86
N CYS A 1111 38.65 37.23 3.13
CA CYS A 1111 38.66 37.78 1.78
C CYS A 1111 37.88 36.86 0.83
N PRO A 1112 36.87 37.38 0.09
CA PRO A 1112 36.03 36.55 -0.78
C PRO A 1112 36.79 35.98 -1.98
N GLU A 1113 37.94 36.53 -2.35
CA GLU A 1113 38.73 36.09 -3.51
C GLU A 1113 39.83 35.08 -3.14
N CYS A 1114 40.62 35.34 -2.08
CA CYS A 1114 41.79 34.51 -1.75
C CYS A 1114 41.70 33.74 -0.42
N GLY A 1115 40.68 33.98 0.41
CA GLY A 1115 40.52 33.30 1.70
C GLY A 1115 41.46 33.76 2.82
N SER A 1116 42.28 34.80 2.62
CA SER A 1116 43.08 35.42 3.69
C SER A 1116 42.23 36.28 4.62
N ALA A 1117 42.78 36.66 5.78
CA ALA A 1117 42.14 37.61 6.69
C ALA A 1117 41.91 38.98 6.04
N LEU A 1118 40.70 39.52 6.17
CA LEU A 1118 40.40 40.94 5.93
C LEU A 1118 40.68 41.74 7.21
N ILE A 1119 41.34 42.88 7.04
CA ILE A 1119 41.54 43.89 8.09
C ILE A 1119 40.78 45.17 7.74
N HIS A 1120 40.33 45.92 8.74
CA HIS A 1120 39.72 47.23 8.54
C HIS A 1120 40.81 48.30 8.59
N GLN A 1121 41.04 49.02 7.49
CA GLN A 1121 42.06 50.05 7.38
C GLN A 1121 41.54 51.22 6.54
N GLU A 1122 41.78 52.45 7.00
CA GLU A 1122 41.45 53.70 6.27
C GLU A 1122 39.98 53.80 5.81
N GLY A 1123 39.06 53.16 6.52
CA GLY A 1123 37.62 53.15 6.24
C GLY A 1123 37.12 51.98 5.38
N CYS A 1124 38.02 51.12 4.90
CA CYS A 1124 37.69 50.02 3.99
C CYS A 1124 38.16 48.65 4.51
N LEU A 1125 37.54 47.58 4.02
CA LEU A 1125 37.95 46.19 4.24
C LEU A 1125 39.04 45.81 3.23
N VAL A 1126 40.27 45.59 3.68
CA VAL A 1126 41.44 45.35 2.81
C VAL A 1126 42.05 43.96 3.06
N CYS A 1127 42.47 43.30 1.98
CA CYS A 1127 43.17 42.02 1.99
C CYS A 1127 44.62 42.16 1.50
N ASN A 1128 45.56 42.25 2.44
CA ASN A 1128 46.98 42.45 2.14
C ASN A 1128 47.65 41.26 1.40
N THR A 1129 46.95 40.13 1.18
CA THR A 1129 47.48 38.99 0.40
C THR A 1129 47.15 39.06 -1.10
N CYS A 1130 46.09 39.76 -1.51
CA CYS A 1130 45.68 39.81 -2.93
C CYS A 1130 45.31 41.21 -3.45
N GLY A 1131 45.27 42.24 -2.59
CA GLY A 1131 44.89 43.59 -2.98
C GLY A 1131 43.38 43.85 -3.07
N TYR A 1132 42.53 42.83 -2.84
CA TYR A 1132 41.09 43.03 -2.69
C TYR A 1132 40.82 44.09 -1.63
N SER A 1133 40.08 45.13 -2.00
CA SER A 1133 39.60 46.16 -1.10
C SER A 1133 38.11 46.38 -1.32
N LYS A 1134 37.39 46.69 -0.24
CA LYS A 1134 35.99 47.12 -0.30
C LYS A 1134 35.75 48.25 0.70
N CYS A 1135 35.52 49.42 0.15
CA CYS A 1135 34.78 50.50 0.79
C CYS A 1135 33.27 50.27 0.52
#